data_AF-A0A956X2V7-F1
#
_entry.id   AF-A0A956X2V7-F1
#
_cell.length_a   1.000
_cell.length_b   1.000
_cell.length_c   1.000
_cell.angle_alpha   90.00
_cell.angle_beta   90.00
_cell.angle_gamma   90.00
#
_symmetry.space_group_name_H-M   'P 1'
#
loop_
_entity.id
_entity.type
_entity.pdbx_description
1 polymer ?
#
loop_
_entity_poly.entity_id
_entity_poly.type
_entity_poly.pdbx_seq_one_letter_code
_entity_poly.pdbx_strand_id
1 'polypeptide(L)'
;RLAARGFELLHYTGGDLARQLRPVSAFVTIAPLESFSQEEIQAVRRFVDRGGRLLMVGDPTRFEVVVDESDPFAFTFQLDTDKIPLNSLANEFDLIFNGDYLYNTLENEGNFRNIVLKQDGMSDNFLLDDVSELAFYSAHSLQVGPTAVSLITADDNTWSSATDRPGGLVVAATGQDGRVLALGDIHFLNDPYFTVYDNSRFIAHIADFLSESSERQLTLGDFPYFFQQPVNLVFTGNPDLGAGAFNDIIALQDAFQKADIPLALAAEAQPNHDVLYLGLYIQSDDVADILASSGISLTIQPPIMTAVEEQDAEATPTPDPADENGAAEETAVRLVQSELGNVQMAGTALIVLAEEDGRRSVVVLAASAEGLQNTVSRLLDLIPLDVQTALESCLLQDPIALCPTNVADEPVEAELLTAQISAPTTPGGETPAGGGGGGGGQPVADLGAEVQGPIALGETVEGTLEAGVSHAWVFSDGPAVIDITVTADEDLDATVELYDPDNVLLDQQDAAFAGETEELRGIDIPDDGDYTIVVRDFFDDGGSYTLAVAEGELSEAAPPSGEGIFLFVQDDGDPLNGGVSSGDALLALLQPQFEVTAWTTSVDGTLQEGDLDGYALVVWDTGDYQIQDGFFDDNTAVILNYLDNGGSLLVTGSAPPLFGDLPLTPITDVEVSGDDPILIDGFTSGDVFSLDQSYDAILPDLVGGTFDEASTAFFLRGPDSDTPGAVAGFAVYDQEFDQRTVFIMFPFVSLPEDVQATLLNNIVTWFGLSS
;
A
#
# COMPACT_ATOMS: atom_id res chain seq x y z
N ARG A 1 15.19 -20.45 -1.02
CA ARG A 1 15.34 -20.83 -2.45
C ARG A 1 16.03 -19.74 -3.28
N LEU A 2 15.69 -18.47 -3.09
CA LEU A 2 16.37 -17.33 -3.71
C LEU A 2 17.86 -17.24 -3.30
N ALA A 3 18.17 -17.38 -2.00
CA ALA A 3 19.55 -17.43 -1.52
C ALA A 3 20.42 -18.52 -2.19
N ALA A 4 19.82 -19.67 -2.51
CA ALA A 4 20.53 -20.75 -3.21
C ALA A 4 20.87 -20.39 -4.67
N ARG A 5 20.18 -19.40 -5.24
CA ARG A 5 20.43 -18.80 -6.57
C ARG A 5 21.32 -17.56 -6.49
N GLY A 6 21.83 -17.21 -5.31
CA GLY A 6 22.69 -16.04 -5.12
C GLY A 6 21.95 -14.71 -4.96
N PHE A 7 20.63 -14.75 -4.75
CA PHE A 7 19.81 -13.56 -4.52
C PHE A 7 19.55 -13.33 -3.04
N GLU A 8 19.58 -12.07 -2.63
CA GLU A 8 19.23 -11.60 -1.29
C GLU A 8 17.85 -10.94 -1.31
N LEU A 9 17.09 -11.09 -0.22
CA LEU A 9 15.83 -10.38 -0.02
C LEU A 9 16.11 -9.10 0.75
N LEU A 10 15.75 -7.97 0.14
CA LEU A 10 15.79 -6.67 0.78
C LEU A 10 14.38 -6.30 1.22
N HIS A 11 14.22 -5.96 2.50
CA HIS A 11 12.93 -5.52 3.03
C HIS A 11 12.75 -4.04 2.75
N TYR A 12 11.60 -3.67 2.18
CA TYR A 12 11.22 -2.29 2.00
C TYR A 12 10.40 -1.83 3.22
N THR A 13 10.92 -0.86 3.95
CA THR A 13 10.28 -0.31 5.17
C THR A 13 9.84 1.14 4.96
N GLY A 14 9.49 1.51 3.72
CA GLY A 14 9.07 2.86 3.34
C GLY A 14 10.17 3.75 2.73
N GLY A 15 9.77 4.95 2.31
CA GLY A 15 10.60 5.96 1.65
C GLY A 15 10.29 6.09 0.15
N ASP A 16 11.23 6.61 -0.63
CA ASP A 16 11.07 6.68 -2.10
C ASP A 16 11.33 5.31 -2.75
N LEU A 17 10.24 4.65 -3.19
CA LEU A 17 10.26 3.35 -3.87
C LEU A 17 11.07 3.36 -5.17
N ALA A 18 11.00 4.43 -5.97
CA ALA A 18 11.70 4.50 -7.26
C ALA A 18 13.21 4.37 -7.10
N ARG A 19 13.76 4.93 -6.03
CA ARG A 19 15.16 4.77 -5.64
C ARG A 19 15.48 3.36 -5.17
N GLN A 20 14.60 2.73 -4.37
CA GLN A 20 14.81 1.36 -3.87
C GLN A 20 14.72 0.29 -4.97
N LEU A 21 14.03 0.58 -6.07
CA LEU A 21 13.92 -0.31 -7.22
C LEU A 21 15.19 -0.34 -8.11
N ARG A 22 16.12 0.60 -7.94
CA ARG A 22 17.33 0.69 -8.79
C ARG A 22 18.33 -0.45 -8.60
N PRO A 23 18.69 -0.87 -7.37
CA PRO A 23 19.67 -1.95 -7.16
C PRO A 23 19.10 -3.37 -7.30
N VAL A 24 17.78 -3.53 -7.41
CA VAL A 24 17.13 -4.85 -7.41
C VAL A 24 16.78 -5.32 -8.82
N SER A 25 16.66 -6.63 -8.99
CA SER A 25 16.20 -7.26 -10.24
C SER A 25 14.71 -7.63 -10.23
N ALA A 26 14.14 -7.78 -9.03
CA ALA A 26 12.74 -8.12 -8.84
C ALA A 26 12.15 -7.35 -7.65
N PHE A 27 10.87 -7.07 -7.74
CA PHE A 27 10.04 -6.49 -6.70
C PHE A 27 8.93 -7.48 -6.35
N VAL A 28 8.71 -7.67 -5.05
CA VAL A 28 7.69 -8.58 -4.52
C VAL A 28 6.78 -7.77 -3.61
N THR A 29 5.48 -7.78 -3.90
CA THR A 29 4.45 -7.22 -3.04
C THR A 29 3.46 -8.32 -2.67
N ILE A 30 3.07 -8.35 -1.40
CA ILE A 30 2.26 -9.41 -0.81
C ILE A 30 1.20 -8.71 0.03
N ALA A 31 -0.06 -8.84 -0.36
CA ALA A 31 -1.24 -8.33 0.34
C ALA A 31 -1.00 -6.98 1.06
N PRO A 32 -0.62 -5.91 0.33
CA PRO A 32 -0.38 -4.60 0.92
C PRO A 32 -1.64 -4.09 1.62
N LEU A 33 -1.46 -3.47 2.78
CA LEU A 33 -2.54 -2.88 3.58
C LEU A 33 -2.95 -1.49 3.10
N GLU A 34 -2.14 -0.84 2.26
CA GLU A 34 -2.38 0.49 1.72
C GLU A 34 -2.24 0.50 0.20
N SER A 35 -3.00 1.39 -0.45
CA SER A 35 -2.95 1.53 -1.91
C SER A 35 -1.65 2.20 -2.33
N PHE A 36 -1.02 1.69 -3.38
CA PHE A 36 0.12 2.36 -4.02
C PHE A 36 -0.28 3.74 -4.55
N SER A 37 0.55 4.75 -4.26
CA SER A 37 0.43 6.08 -4.86
C SER A 37 0.70 6.07 -6.36
N GLN A 38 0.28 7.11 -7.08
CA GLN A 38 0.53 7.23 -8.53
C GLN A 38 2.03 7.26 -8.84
N GLU A 39 2.83 7.90 -7.99
CA GLU A 39 4.28 7.95 -8.11
C GLU A 39 4.91 6.56 -8.00
N GLU A 40 4.44 5.74 -7.05
CA GLU A 40 4.91 4.37 -6.86
C GLU A 40 4.48 3.45 -7.99
N ILE A 41 3.23 3.54 -8.46
CA ILE A 41 2.74 2.78 -9.62
C ILE A 41 3.62 3.05 -10.84
N GLN A 42 3.91 4.33 -11.12
CA GLN A 42 4.79 4.72 -12.22
C GLN A 42 6.23 4.23 -12.02
N ALA A 43 6.73 4.18 -10.78
CA ALA A 43 8.04 3.65 -10.47
C ALA A 43 8.14 2.14 -10.77
N VAL A 44 7.14 1.37 -10.34
CA VAL A 44 7.06 -0.08 -10.59
C VAL A 44 6.87 -0.38 -12.07
N ARG A 45 5.99 0.35 -12.77
CA ARG A 45 5.82 0.23 -14.23
C ARG A 45 7.14 0.40 -14.98
N ARG A 46 7.85 1.50 -14.74
CA ARG A 46 9.16 1.76 -15.37
C ARG A 46 10.22 0.74 -14.98
N PHE A 47 10.12 0.18 -13.78
CA PHE A 47 11.00 -0.89 -13.35
C PHE A 47 10.76 -2.17 -14.17
N VAL A 48 9.50 -2.55 -14.38
CA VAL A 48 9.10 -3.68 -15.23
C VAL A 48 9.44 -3.45 -16.71
N ASP A 49 9.15 -2.26 -17.26
CA ASP A 49 9.45 -1.88 -18.65
C ASP A 49 10.95 -2.00 -18.96
N ARG A 50 11.80 -1.66 -17.99
CA ARG A 50 13.26 -1.80 -18.11
C ARG A 50 13.74 -3.24 -17.94
N GLY A 51 12.86 -4.19 -17.68
CA GLY A 51 13.16 -5.61 -17.58
C GLY A 51 13.23 -6.15 -16.16
N GLY A 52 12.86 -5.35 -15.15
CA GLY A 52 12.62 -5.83 -13.79
C GLY A 52 11.42 -6.79 -13.73
N ARG A 53 11.35 -7.58 -12.65
CA ARG A 53 10.28 -8.56 -12.46
C ARG A 53 9.40 -8.21 -11.29
N LEU A 54 8.10 -8.45 -11.43
CA LEU A 54 7.11 -8.15 -10.41
C LEU A 54 6.41 -9.44 -10.00
N LEU A 55 6.37 -9.71 -8.70
CA LEU A 55 5.48 -10.71 -8.10
C LEU A 55 4.46 -9.98 -7.22
N MET A 56 3.19 -10.18 -7.52
CA MET A 56 2.04 -9.71 -6.74
C MET A 56 1.34 -10.93 -6.16
N VAL A 57 1.16 -10.95 -4.84
CA VAL A 57 0.48 -12.06 -4.15
C VAL A 57 -0.68 -11.48 -3.35
N GLY A 58 -1.89 -11.95 -3.67
CA GLY A 58 -3.09 -11.67 -2.90
C GLY A 58 -3.23 -12.64 -1.73
N ASP A 59 -4.07 -12.25 -0.77
CA ASP A 59 -4.46 -13.09 0.35
C ASP A 59 -5.90 -12.72 0.77
N PRO A 60 -6.90 -13.59 0.58
CA PRO A 60 -8.29 -13.32 0.97
C PRO A 60 -8.50 -13.22 2.47
N THR A 61 -7.51 -13.62 3.27
CA THR A 61 -7.57 -13.53 4.74
C THR A 61 -7.03 -12.21 5.27
N ARG A 62 -6.51 -11.34 4.40
CA ARG A 62 -6.00 -10.01 4.75
C ARG A 62 -7.06 -8.96 4.37
N PHE A 63 -7.69 -8.38 5.39
CA PHE A 63 -8.73 -7.36 5.27
C PHE A 63 -8.25 -6.03 5.88
N GLU A 64 -8.76 -4.92 5.36
CA GLU A 64 -8.59 -3.59 5.95
C GLU A 64 -9.60 -3.43 7.08
N VAL A 65 -9.12 -3.16 8.30
CA VAL A 65 -9.98 -2.74 9.40
C VAL A 65 -10.13 -1.22 9.27
N VAL A 66 -11.24 -0.78 8.67
CA VAL A 66 -11.56 0.65 8.58
C VAL A 66 -12.13 1.07 9.93
N VAL A 67 -11.38 1.91 10.65
CA VAL A 67 -11.87 2.61 11.84
C VAL A 67 -12.40 3.95 11.36
N ASP A 68 -13.67 4.24 11.62
CA ASP A 68 -14.25 5.55 11.30
C ASP A 68 -13.50 6.65 12.07
N GLU A 69 -12.82 7.56 11.37
CA GLU A 69 -12.09 8.67 12.00
C GLU A 69 -13.01 9.67 12.71
N SER A 70 -14.32 9.63 12.45
CA SER A 70 -15.33 10.48 13.11
C SER A 70 -15.80 9.93 14.46
N ASP A 71 -15.65 8.63 14.67
CA ASP A 71 -15.88 7.97 15.94
C ASP A 71 -14.81 6.88 16.18
N PRO A 72 -13.70 7.22 16.88
CA PRO A 72 -12.62 6.28 17.16
C PRO A 72 -13.03 5.12 18.09
N PHE A 73 -14.28 5.07 18.53
CA PHE A 73 -14.86 4.01 19.37
C PHE A 73 -16.08 3.32 18.73
N ALA A 74 -16.56 3.78 17.56
CA ALA A 74 -17.49 3.01 16.74
C ALA A 74 -16.73 1.85 16.10
N PHE A 75 -16.81 0.68 16.73
CA PHE A 75 -16.26 -0.56 16.19
C PHE A 75 -17.17 -1.12 15.09
N THR A 76 -17.35 -0.39 13.99
CA THR A 76 -17.99 -0.95 12.78
C THR A 76 -16.98 -1.84 12.06
N PHE A 77 -17.09 -3.15 12.27
CA PHE A 77 -16.34 -4.17 11.53
C PHE A 77 -16.87 -4.28 10.10
N GLN A 78 -16.48 -3.33 9.24
CA GLN A 78 -16.63 -3.57 7.82
C GLN A 78 -15.44 -4.43 7.37
N LEU A 79 -15.67 -5.74 7.29
CA LEU A 79 -14.85 -6.68 6.51
C LEU A 79 -15.01 -6.29 5.04
N ASP A 80 -14.30 -5.24 4.65
CA ASP A 80 -14.34 -4.74 3.29
C ASP A 80 -13.39 -5.59 2.45
N THR A 81 -13.83 -6.82 2.13
CA THR A 81 -13.08 -7.74 1.25
C THR A 81 -12.96 -7.19 -0.17
N ASP A 82 -13.73 -6.15 -0.51
CA ASP A 82 -13.70 -5.45 -1.79
C ASP A 82 -12.57 -4.41 -1.84
N LYS A 83 -12.10 -3.94 -0.67
CA LYS A 83 -10.89 -3.14 -0.57
C LYS A 83 -9.68 -4.05 -0.63
N ILE A 84 -9.21 -4.27 -1.86
CA ILE A 84 -7.93 -4.93 -2.14
C ILE A 84 -6.94 -3.85 -2.60
N PRO A 85 -6.13 -3.26 -1.69
CA PRO A 85 -5.20 -2.18 -2.05
C PRO A 85 -4.18 -2.59 -3.13
N LEU A 86 -3.91 -3.89 -3.25
CA LEU A 86 -3.08 -4.45 -4.31
C LEU A 86 -3.59 -4.11 -5.72
N ASN A 87 -4.90 -3.94 -5.90
CA ASN A 87 -5.50 -3.61 -7.18
C ASN A 87 -5.09 -2.23 -7.70
N SER A 88 -4.67 -1.29 -6.83
CA SER A 88 -4.14 0.00 -7.29
C SER A 88 -2.91 -0.18 -8.18
N LEU A 89 -2.10 -1.21 -7.92
CA LEU A 89 -0.95 -1.59 -8.75
C LEU A 89 -1.31 -2.64 -9.82
N ALA A 90 -2.11 -3.66 -9.47
CA ALA A 90 -2.41 -4.76 -10.39
C ALA A 90 -3.12 -4.27 -11.66
N ASN A 91 -4.00 -3.27 -11.53
CA ASN A 91 -4.76 -2.69 -12.64
C ASN A 91 -3.85 -2.12 -13.74
N GLU A 92 -2.66 -1.61 -13.40
CA GLU A 92 -1.68 -1.11 -14.37
C GLU A 92 -1.14 -2.22 -15.30
N PHE A 93 -1.29 -3.48 -14.88
CA PHE A 93 -0.83 -4.66 -15.62
C PHE A 93 -1.98 -5.53 -16.15
N ASP A 94 -3.18 -4.95 -16.32
CA ASP A 94 -4.40 -5.64 -16.79
C ASP A 94 -4.79 -6.85 -15.91
N LEU A 95 -4.59 -6.73 -14.60
CA LEU A 95 -4.88 -7.76 -13.61
C LEU A 95 -5.73 -7.16 -12.49
N ILE A 96 -6.78 -7.85 -12.07
CA ILE A 96 -7.61 -7.47 -10.92
C ILE A 96 -7.75 -8.71 -10.03
N PHE A 97 -7.48 -8.55 -8.75
CA PHE A 97 -7.84 -9.52 -7.72
C PHE A 97 -9.28 -9.28 -7.31
N ASN A 98 -10.13 -10.30 -7.35
CA ASN A 98 -11.52 -10.18 -6.94
C ASN A 98 -11.64 -10.26 -5.42
N GLY A 99 -12.62 -9.60 -4.81
CA GLY A 99 -12.93 -9.67 -3.37
C GLY A 99 -13.53 -11.01 -2.95
N ASP A 100 -12.92 -12.13 -3.32
CA ASP A 100 -13.48 -13.45 -3.08
C ASP A 100 -12.48 -14.41 -2.41
N TYR A 101 -13.01 -15.49 -1.83
CA TYR A 101 -12.24 -16.67 -1.55
C TYR A 101 -12.82 -17.85 -2.31
N LEU A 102 -11.93 -18.68 -2.83
CA LEU A 102 -12.33 -19.87 -3.56
C LEU A 102 -12.55 -21.07 -2.64
N TYR A 103 -13.53 -21.89 -2.99
CA TYR A 103 -13.86 -23.11 -2.25
C TYR A 103 -14.32 -24.26 -3.15
N ASN A 104 -14.00 -25.49 -2.78
CA ASN A 104 -14.41 -26.70 -3.47
C ASN A 104 -14.85 -27.76 -2.43
N THR A 105 -16.13 -28.10 -2.42
CA THR A 105 -16.70 -29.05 -1.44
C THR A 105 -16.57 -30.50 -1.88
N LEU A 106 -16.17 -30.76 -3.13
CA LEU A 106 -16.04 -32.10 -3.70
C LEU A 106 -14.61 -32.61 -3.65
N GLU A 107 -13.65 -31.78 -4.03
CA GLU A 107 -12.24 -32.12 -4.12
C GLU A 107 -11.39 -31.00 -3.53
N ASN A 108 -10.87 -31.28 -2.32
CA ASN A 108 -10.09 -30.32 -1.55
C ASN A 108 -9.04 -31.04 -0.69
N GLU A 109 -8.08 -30.27 -0.19
CA GLU A 109 -7.03 -30.75 0.71
C GLU A 109 -7.47 -30.62 2.17
N GLY A 110 -8.44 -31.44 2.57
CA GLY A 110 -8.88 -31.58 3.97
C GLY A 110 -9.83 -30.49 4.49
N ASN A 111 -9.83 -29.31 3.87
CA ASN A 111 -10.77 -28.21 4.12
C ASN A 111 -11.32 -27.71 2.79
N PHE A 112 -12.61 -27.41 2.70
CA PHE A 112 -13.26 -26.95 1.47
C PHE A 112 -12.65 -25.67 0.87
N ARG A 113 -11.98 -24.82 1.67
CA ARG A 113 -11.23 -23.64 1.15
C ARG A 113 -9.86 -24.00 0.58
N ASN A 114 -9.35 -25.19 0.87
CA ASN A 114 -8.08 -25.69 0.36
C ASN A 114 -8.27 -26.32 -1.02
N ILE A 115 -8.37 -25.48 -2.05
CA ILE A 115 -8.65 -25.92 -3.41
C ILE A 115 -7.46 -26.68 -4.00
N VAL A 116 -7.77 -27.74 -4.75
CA VAL A 116 -6.77 -28.51 -5.50
C VAL A 116 -6.79 -28.07 -6.96
N LEU A 117 -5.62 -27.72 -7.50
CA LEU A 117 -5.46 -27.22 -8.86
C LEU A 117 -4.74 -28.29 -9.70
N LYS A 118 -5.35 -28.68 -10.82
CA LYS A 118 -4.89 -29.80 -11.64
C LYS A 118 -4.34 -29.34 -12.97
N GLN A 119 -3.50 -30.19 -13.57
CA GLN A 119 -2.87 -29.96 -14.85
C GLN A 119 -3.83 -29.53 -15.98
N ASP A 120 -5.09 -30.00 -15.97
CA ASP A 120 -6.08 -29.63 -17.00
C ASP A 120 -6.45 -28.14 -16.99
N GLY A 121 -6.28 -27.46 -15.84
CA GLY A 121 -6.47 -26.02 -15.67
C GLY A 121 -5.18 -25.19 -15.79
N MET A 122 -4.05 -25.81 -16.15
CA MET A 122 -2.74 -25.16 -16.25
C MET A 122 -2.39 -24.84 -17.71
N SER A 123 -1.88 -23.63 -17.97
CA SER A 123 -1.43 -23.23 -19.30
C SER A 123 -0.02 -23.73 -19.62
N ASP A 124 0.34 -23.70 -20.91
CA ASP A 124 1.70 -24.05 -21.37
C ASP A 124 2.68 -22.91 -21.04
N ASN A 125 3.33 -23.00 -19.89
CA ASN A 125 4.25 -21.98 -19.38
C ASN A 125 5.36 -22.62 -18.52
N PHE A 126 6.59 -22.10 -18.60
CA PHE A 126 7.74 -22.62 -17.85
C PHE A 126 7.52 -22.64 -16.33
N LEU A 127 6.68 -21.74 -15.80
CA LEU A 127 6.29 -21.73 -14.39
C LEU A 127 5.61 -23.04 -13.95
N LEU A 128 4.99 -23.75 -14.90
CA LEU A 128 4.17 -24.94 -14.69
C LEU A 128 4.80 -26.21 -15.28
N ASP A 129 6.04 -26.14 -15.76
CA ASP A 129 6.76 -27.31 -16.29
C ASP A 129 6.85 -28.42 -15.23
N ASP A 130 6.49 -29.65 -15.57
CA ASP A 130 6.46 -30.79 -14.65
C ASP A 130 5.60 -30.55 -13.38
N VAL A 131 4.68 -29.59 -13.37
CA VAL A 131 3.68 -29.39 -12.30
C VAL A 131 2.39 -30.10 -12.71
N SER A 132 1.92 -31.02 -11.88
CA SER A 132 0.70 -31.80 -12.18
C SER A 132 -0.47 -31.46 -11.26
N GLU A 133 -0.17 -31.11 -10.01
CA GLU A 133 -1.18 -30.85 -8.98
C GLU A 133 -0.63 -29.87 -7.94
N LEU A 134 -1.43 -28.90 -7.53
CA LEU A 134 -1.11 -27.90 -6.49
C LEU A 134 -2.26 -27.82 -5.48
N ALA A 135 -1.97 -27.32 -4.28
CA ALA A 135 -2.98 -26.96 -3.29
C ALA A 135 -2.78 -25.52 -2.83
N PHE A 136 -3.84 -24.72 -2.95
CA PHE A 136 -3.92 -23.34 -2.41
C PHE A 136 -4.90 -23.33 -1.24
N TYR A 137 -4.62 -22.52 -0.20
CA TYR A 137 -5.27 -22.64 1.12
C TYR A 137 -6.20 -21.48 1.48
N SER A 138 -6.13 -20.40 0.72
CA SER A 138 -7.15 -19.35 0.63
C SER A 138 -6.78 -18.51 -0.59
N ALA A 139 -7.52 -18.62 -1.68
CA ALA A 139 -7.15 -17.99 -2.95
C ALA A 139 -8.21 -17.00 -3.41
N HIS A 140 -7.76 -15.80 -3.81
CA HIS A 140 -8.53 -14.89 -4.65
C HIS A 140 -8.62 -15.48 -6.05
N SER A 141 -9.75 -15.28 -6.73
CA SER A 141 -9.79 -15.33 -8.17
C SER A 141 -9.26 -14.04 -8.78
N LEU A 142 -8.78 -14.13 -10.02
CA LEU A 142 -8.26 -13.02 -10.78
C LEU A 142 -9.11 -12.79 -12.02
N GLN A 143 -9.46 -11.53 -12.27
CA GLN A 143 -9.89 -11.09 -13.58
C GLN A 143 -8.66 -10.70 -14.41
N VAL A 144 -8.59 -11.25 -15.62
CA VAL A 144 -7.46 -11.08 -16.55
C VAL A 144 -7.92 -10.23 -17.73
N GLY A 145 -7.32 -9.06 -17.89
CA GLY A 145 -7.58 -8.14 -18.99
C GLY A 145 -6.98 -8.59 -20.33
N PRO A 146 -7.12 -7.78 -21.39
CA PRO A 146 -6.80 -8.19 -22.76
C PRO A 146 -5.30 -8.41 -23.04
N THR A 147 -4.39 -7.80 -22.26
CA THR A 147 -2.95 -7.98 -22.45
C THR A 147 -2.34 -9.03 -21.50
N ALA A 148 -3.01 -9.35 -20.41
CA ALA A 148 -2.58 -10.38 -19.46
C ALA A 148 -3.02 -11.78 -19.91
N VAL A 149 -2.40 -12.81 -19.33
CA VAL A 149 -2.60 -14.23 -19.70
C VAL A 149 -2.82 -15.06 -18.43
N SER A 150 -3.87 -15.88 -18.43
CA SER A 150 -4.11 -16.83 -17.33
C SER A 150 -3.07 -17.96 -17.32
N LEU A 151 -2.60 -18.31 -16.12
CA LEU A 151 -1.65 -19.41 -15.90
C LEU A 151 -2.34 -20.63 -15.31
N ILE A 152 -3.15 -20.42 -14.28
CA ILE A 152 -3.85 -21.51 -13.59
C ILE A 152 -5.31 -21.10 -13.43
N THR A 153 -6.22 -21.97 -13.85
CA THR A 153 -7.67 -21.86 -13.68
C THR A 153 -8.16 -23.04 -12.86
N ALA A 154 -8.99 -22.76 -11.86
CA ALA A 154 -9.61 -23.78 -11.01
C ALA A 154 -10.62 -24.63 -11.80
N ASP A 155 -10.92 -25.83 -11.30
CA ASP A 155 -11.84 -26.75 -11.97
C ASP A 155 -13.32 -26.32 -11.89
N ASP A 156 -14.17 -27.01 -12.66
CA ASP A 156 -15.61 -26.73 -12.79
C ASP A 156 -16.42 -26.95 -11.49
N ASN A 157 -15.81 -27.39 -10.40
CA ASN A 157 -16.43 -27.59 -9.09
C ASN A 157 -15.84 -26.69 -8.00
N THR A 158 -14.90 -25.81 -8.36
CA THR A 158 -14.43 -24.74 -7.48
C THR A 158 -15.30 -23.51 -7.67
N TRP A 159 -15.78 -22.96 -6.57
CA TRP A 159 -16.72 -21.85 -6.46
C TRP A 159 -16.01 -20.62 -5.89
N SER A 160 -16.48 -19.45 -6.29
CA SER A 160 -16.12 -18.15 -5.70
C SER A 160 -17.16 -17.77 -4.67
N SER A 161 -16.72 -17.32 -3.49
CA SER A 161 -17.62 -16.83 -2.43
C SER A 161 -18.39 -15.56 -2.80
N ALA A 162 -17.87 -14.75 -3.73
CA ALA A 162 -18.50 -13.50 -4.12
C ALA A 162 -19.55 -13.69 -5.22
N THR A 163 -19.34 -14.66 -6.13
CA THR A 163 -20.23 -14.85 -7.28
C THR A 163 -21.12 -16.09 -7.18
N ASP A 164 -20.80 -17.02 -6.26
CA ASP A 164 -21.40 -18.35 -6.18
C ASP A 164 -21.53 -19.04 -7.54
N ARG A 165 -20.55 -18.81 -8.42
CA ARG A 165 -20.45 -19.46 -9.73
C ARG A 165 -19.22 -20.38 -9.76
N PRO A 166 -19.39 -21.63 -10.21
CA PRO A 166 -18.26 -22.54 -10.32
C PRO A 166 -17.57 -22.45 -11.69
N GLY A 167 -16.28 -22.77 -11.70
CA GLY A 167 -15.49 -22.93 -12.92
C GLY A 167 -15.08 -21.61 -13.58
N GLY A 168 -13.98 -21.66 -14.35
CA GLY A 168 -13.45 -20.48 -15.05
C GLY A 168 -12.72 -19.47 -14.16
N LEU A 169 -12.50 -19.81 -12.88
CA LEU A 169 -11.87 -18.93 -11.89
C LEU A 169 -10.34 -19.01 -12.02
N VAL A 170 -9.71 -17.94 -12.49
CA VAL A 170 -8.24 -17.87 -12.61
C VAL A 170 -7.64 -17.61 -11.24
N VAL A 171 -6.59 -18.33 -10.84
CA VAL A 171 -5.90 -18.18 -9.53
C VAL A 171 -4.43 -17.79 -9.66
N ALA A 172 -3.91 -17.82 -10.89
CA ALA A 172 -2.60 -17.28 -11.22
C ALA A 172 -2.62 -16.74 -12.65
N ALA A 173 -1.96 -15.61 -12.87
CA ALA A 173 -1.87 -14.96 -14.17
C ALA A 173 -0.52 -14.27 -14.35
N THR A 174 -0.16 -14.00 -15.61
CA THR A 174 1.03 -13.24 -15.98
C THR A 174 0.67 -12.03 -16.82
N GLY A 175 1.43 -10.95 -16.69
CA GLY A 175 1.36 -9.80 -17.60
C GLY A 175 1.89 -10.14 -19.00
N GLN A 176 1.62 -9.25 -19.97
CA GLN A 176 1.90 -9.42 -21.39
C GLN A 176 3.33 -9.89 -21.72
N ASP A 177 4.33 -9.31 -21.05
CA ASP A 177 5.74 -9.57 -21.34
C ASP A 177 6.33 -10.73 -20.53
N GLY A 178 5.51 -11.46 -19.76
CA GLY A 178 5.97 -12.56 -18.92
C GLY A 178 6.86 -12.12 -17.75
N ARG A 179 6.83 -10.83 -17.39
CA ARG A 179 7.66 -10.20 -16.33
C ARG A 179 6.89 -9.92 -15.04
N VAL A 180 5.57 -10.06 -15.08
CA VAL A 180 4.68 -9.83 -13.95
C VAL A 180 3.98 -11.15 -13.66
N LEU A 181 4.03 -11.61 -12.41
CA LEU A 181 3.32 -12.79 -11.95
C LEU A 181 2.36 -12.37 -10.83
N ALA A 182 1.08 -12.70 -10.98
CA ALA A 182 0.05 -12.51 -9.97
C ALA A 182 -0.44 -13.87 -9.46
N LEU A 183 -0.53 -14.01 -8.14
CA LEU A 183 -0.95 -15.24 -7.45
C LEU A 183 -2.05 -14.92 -6.44
N GLY A 184 -3.16 -15.64 -6.48
CA GLY A 184 -4.30 -15.40 -5.57
C GLY A 184 -4.10 -15.88 -4.13
N ASP A 185 -3.08 -16.70 -3.86
CA ASP A 185 -2.81 -17.27 -2.53
C ASP A 185 -1.34 -17.11 -2.15
N ILE A 186 -1.08 -16.74 -0.89
CA ILE A 186 0.24 -16.71 -0.27
C ILE A 186 0.59 -18.00 0.49
N HIS A 187 -0.42 -18.68 1.04
CA HIS A 187 -0.24 -19.70 2.09
C HIS A 187 0.55 -20.92 1.61
N PHE A 188 0.41 -21.30 0.33
CA PHE A 188 1.17 -22.41 -0.24
C PHE A 188 2.70 -22.23 -0.14
N LEU A 189 3.19 -21.00 0.10
CA LEU A 189 4.61 -20.69 0.31
C LEU A 189 5.12 -21.12 1.70
N ASN A 190 4.23 -21.28 2.68
CA ASN A 190 4.57 -21.47 4.09
C ASN A 190 4.65 -22.94 4.51
N ASP A 191 5.23 -23.17 5.69
CA ASP A 191 5.17 -24.47 6.38
C ASP A 191 3.76 -24.71 6.92
N PRO A 192 3.17 -25.93 6.77
CA PRO A 192 3.70 -27.12 6.08
C PRO A 192 3.35 -27.20 4.58
N TYR A 193 2.55 -26.25 4.09
CA TYR A 193 1.87 -26.25 2.78
C TYR A 193 2.79 -26.30 1.56
N PHE A 194 4.02 -25.80 1.68
CA PHE A 194 5.00 -25.85 0.59
C PHE A 194 5.37 -27.29 0.19
N THR A 195 5.14 -28.28 1.06
CA THR A 195 5.45 -29.70 0.81
C THR A 195 4.31 -30.49 0.17
N VAL A 196 3.13 -29.88 0.04
CA VAL A 196 1.93 -30.55 -0.46
C VAL A 196 1.91 -30.56 -1.99
N TYR A 197 1.57 -31.71 -2.58
CA TYR A 197 1.62 -31.97 -4.03
C TYR A 197 2.93 -31.46 -4.70
N ASP A 198 2.81 -30.74 -5.82
CA ASP A 198 3.93 -30.10 -6.52
C ASP A 198 4.16 -28.63 -6.08
N ASN A 199 3.59 -28.14 -4.96
CA ASN A 199 3.83 -26.77 -4.47
C ASN A 199 5.34 -26.50 -4.35
N SER A 200 6.08 -27.48 -3.84
CA SER A 200 7.52 -27.38 -3.73
C SER A 200 8.23 -27.22 -5.08
N ARG A 201 7.67 -27.68 -6.20
CA ARG A 201 8.23 -27.46 -7.54
C ARG A 201 7.81 -26.09 -8.07
N PHE A 202 6.54 -25.72 -7.94
CA PHE A 202 6.03 -24.42 -8.39
C PHE A 202 6.79 -23.24 -7.74
N ILE A 203 7.02 -23.31 -6.42
CA ILE A 203 7.83 -22.31 -5.69
C ILE A 203 9.27 -22.25 -6.24
N ALA A 204 9.80 -23.33 -6.80
CA ALA A 204 11.15 -23.34 -7.36
C ALA A 204 11.17 -22.55 -8.66
N HIS A 205 10.14 -22.68 -9.49
CA HIS A 205 9.98 -21.91 -10.73
C HIS A 205 9.66 -20.45 -10.47
N ILE A 206 8.87 -20.12 -9.44
CA ILE A 206 8.70 -18.73 -9.00
C ILE A 206 10.06 -18.13 -8.61
N ALA A 207 10.89 -18.89 -7.88
CA ALA A 207 12.23 -18.44 -7.55
C ALA A 207 13.13 -18.33 -8.79
N ASP A 208 12.99 -19.21 -9.80
CA ASP A 208 13.69 -19.09 -11.08
C ASP A 208 13.25 -17.83 -11.81
N PHE A 209 11.94 -17.60 -11.94
CA PHE A 209 11.34 -16.39 -12.50
C PHE A 209 11.93 -15.14 -11.86
N LEU A 210 11.85 -14.98 -10.54
CA LEU A 210 12.38 -13.81 -9.81
C LEU A 210 13.89 -13.61 -9.99
N SER A 211 14.63 -14.70 -10.18
CA SER A 211 16.09 -14.71 -10.32
C SER A 211 16.60 -14.66 -11.76
N GLU A 212 15.70 -14.78 -12.74
CA GLU A 212 16.10 -14.92 -14.12
C GLU A 212 16.74 -13.61 -14.57
N SER A 213 18.03 -13.71 -14.93
CA SER A 213 18.87 -12.60 -15.36
C SER A 213 18.38 -12.05 -16.70
N SER A 214 17.37 -11.19 -16.67
CA SER A 214 17.10 -10.31 -17.79
C SER A 214 18.21 -9.26 -17.84
N GLU A 215 18.72 -8.99 -19.04
CA GLU A 215 19.47 -7.76 -19.35
C GLU A 215 18.51 -6.58 -19.12
N ARG A 216 18.31 -6.21 -17.85
CA ARG A 216 17.60 -4.99 -17.50
C ARG A 216 18.30 -3.88 -18.26
N GLN A 217 17.57 -3.12 -19.08
CA GLN A 217 18.14 -2.01 -19.82
C GLN A 217 18.47 -0.92 -18.81
N LEU A 218 19.75 -0.82 -18.46
CA LEU A 218 20.22 0.14 -17.48
C LEU A 218 20.30 1.50 -18.13
N THR A 219 19.72 2.49 -17.46
CA THR A 219 19.65 3.87 -17.94
C THR A 219 20.55 4.77 -17.11
N LEU A 220 20.77 5.99 -17.56
CA LEU A 220 21.51 6.98 -16.74
C LEU A 220 20.80 7.23 -15.39
N GLY A 221 19.48 7.05 -15.34
CA GLY A 221 18.69 7.11 -14.10
C GLY A 221 19.04 6.05 -13.06
N ASP A 222 19.71 4.95 -13.46
CA ASP A 222 20.16 3.89 -12.54
C ASP A 222 21.50 4.20 -11.88
N PHE A 223 22.11 5.36 -12.13
CA PHE A 223 23.36 5.74 -11.48
C PHE A 223 23.23 5.74 -9.94
N PRO A 224 24.20 5.16 -9.19
CA PRO A 224 25.38 4.43 -9.63
C PRO A 224 25.15 2.90 -9.65
N TYR A 225 23.93 2.43 -9.39
CA TYR A 225 23.56 1.03 -9.18
C TYR A 225 23.71 0.13 -10.40
N PHE A 226 23.86 0.70 -11.60
CA PHE A 226 24.24 -0.09 -12.76
C PHE A 226 25.70 -0.56 -12.72
N PHE A 227 26.58 -0.05 -11.86
CA PHE A 227 27.95 -0.60 -11.77
C PHE A 227 27.94 -1.97 -11.08
N GLN A 228 28.69 -2.93 -11.62
CA GLN A 228 28.77 -4.31 -11.11
C GLN A 228 30.14 -4.65 -10.54
N GLN A 229 31.14 -3.82 -10.83
CA GLN A 229 32.51 -4.00 -10.37
C GLN A 229 32.95 -2.77 -9.56
N PRO A 230 34.02 -2.89 -8.74
CA PRO A 230 34.66 -1.73 -8.16
C PRO A 230 34.97 -0.70 -9.26
N VAL A 231 34.67 0.58 -8.99
CA VAL A 231 34.74 1.64 -9.99
C VAL A 231 36.06 2.40 -9.88
N ASN A 232 36.71 2.62 -11.01
CA ASN A 232 37.82 3.54 -11.14
C ASN A 232 37.31 4.92 -11.58
N LEU A 233 37.54 5.93 -10.75
CA LEU A 233 37.38 7.32 -11.12
C LEU A 233 38.65 7.77 -11.86
N VAL A 234 38.53 8.12 -13.14
CA VAL A 234 39.65 8.48 -14.01
C VAL A 234 39.41 9.87 -14.59
N PHE A 235 40.41 10.74 -14.52
CA PHE A 235 40.35 12.06 -15.16
C PHE A 235 41.06 12.03 -16.52
N THR A 236 40.37 12.45 -17.58
CA THR A 236 40.93 12.40 -18.95
C THR A 236 41.95 13.52 -19.17
N GLY A 237 43.15 13.21 -19.67
CA GLY A 237 44.16 14.21 -20.02
C GLY A 237 44.78 15.04 -18.89
N ASN A 238 44.60 14.65 -17.62
CA ASN A 238 45.06 15.38 -16.42
C ASN A 238 44.62 16.86 -16.39
N PRO A 239 43.31 17.13 -16.27
CA PRO A 239 42.78 18.48 -16.22
C PRO A 239 43.24 19.24 -14.97
N ASP A 240 43.43 20.55 -15.08
CA ASP A 240 43.57 21.41 -13.89
C ASP A 240 42.17 21.65 -13.30
N LEU A 241 41.80 20.80 -12.35
CA LEU A 241 40.45 20.73 -11.80
C LEU A 241 40.14 21.83 -10.76
N GLY A 242 41.11 22.66 -10.40
CA GLY A 242 40.95 23.69 -9.38
C GLY A 242 40.72 23.12 -7.97
N ALA A 243 40.37 24.00 -7.02
CA ALA A 243 40.26 23.63 -5.60
C ALA A 243 38.97 22.89 -5.23
N GLY A 244 37.92 22.97 -6.08
CA GLY A 244 36.60 22.39 -5.82
C GLY A 244 36.54 20.88 -6.02
N ALA A 245 37.34 20.35 -6.95
CA ALA A 245 37.24 18.95 -7.39
C ALA A 245 37.54 17.91 -6.31
N PHE A 246 38.32 18.25 -5.27
CA PHE A 246 38.53 17.34 -4.15
C PHE A 246 37.24 17.08 -3.37
N ASN A 247 36.37 18.09 -3.25
CA ASN A 247 35.08 17.93 -2.59
C ASN A 247 34.14 17.07 -3.43
N ASP A 248 34.14 17.26 -4.76
CA ASP A 248 33.30 16.47 -5.67
C ASP A 248 33.71 14.99 -5.65
N ILE A 249 35.02 14.70 -5.59
CA ILE A 249 35.53 13.33 -5.42
C ILE A 249 35.05 12.73 -4.10
N ILE A 250 35.15 13.46 -2.99
CA ILE A 250 34.66 12.99 -1.69
C ILE A 250 33.16 12.70 -1.74
N ALA A 251 32.36 13.58 -2.36
CA ALA A 251 30.93 13.40 -2.50
C ALA A 251 30.58 12.17 -3.36
N LEU A 252 31.30 11.96 -4.47
CA LEU A 252 31.19 10.74 -5.27
C LEU A 252 31.54 9.49 -4.46
N GLN A 253 32.64 9.51 -3.71
CA GLN A 253 33.04 8.38 -2.88
C GLN A 253 31.99 8.07 -1.81
N ASP A 254 31.43 9.08 -1.15
CA ASP A 254 30.37 8.91 -0.15
C ASP A 254 29.08 8.35 -0.78
N ALA A 255 28.69 8.85 -1.96
CA ALA A 255 27.51 8.38 -2.67
C ALA A 255 27.65 6.92 -3.15
N PHE A 256 28.82 6.54 -3.66
CA PHE A 256 29.14 5.17 -4.04
C PHE A 256 29.26 4.25 -2.83
N GLN A 257 29.82 4.73 -1.72
CA GLN A 257 29.88 3.98 -0.46
C GLN A 257 28.48 3.67 0.08
N LYS A 258 27.54 4.61 -0.02
CA LYS A 258 26.12 4.38 0.35
C LYS A 258 25.44 3.33 -0.54
N ALA A 259 25.88 3.19 -1.79
CA ALA A 259 25.44 2.16 -2.72
C ALA A 259 26.19 0.82 -2.57
N ASP A 260 27.13 0.71 -1.63
CA ASP A 260 28.05 -0.43 -1.46
C ASP A 260 28.91 -0.75 -2.69
N ILE A 261 29.24 0.28 -3.48
CA ILE A 261 30.08 0.17 -4.67
C ILE A 261 31.43 0.83 -4.37
N PRO A 262 32.56 0.08 -4.36
CA PRO A 262 33.85 0.69 -4.06
C PRO A 262 34.29 1.64 -5.18
N LEU A 263 34.46 2.93 -4.87
CA LEU A 263 34.99 3.93 -5.80
C LEU A 263 36.41 4.36 -5.40
N ALA A 264 37.37 4.18 -6.30
CA ALA A 264 38.75 4.59 -6.11
C ALA A 264 39.27 5.48 -7.24
N LEU A 265 39.98 6.54 -6.89
CA LEU A 265 40.72 7.36 -7.86
C LEU A 265 41.85 6.52 -8.46
N ALA A 266 41.92 6.48 -9.79
CA ALA A 266 42.95 5.77 -10.53
C ALA A 266 43.54 6.65 -11.64
N ALA A 267 44.81 6.41 -11.99
CA ALA A 267 45.44 7.11 -13.10
C ALA A 267 44.95 6.59 -14.47
N GLU A 268 44.59 5.30 -14.54
CA GLU A 268 44.08 4.63 -15.73
C GLU A 268 43.04 3.58 -15.32
N ALA A 269 42.14 3.23 -16.24
CA ALA A 269 41.12 2.21 -16.04
C ALA A 269 41.74 0.81 -15.91
N GLN A 270 41.38 0.07 -14.86
CA GLN A 270 41.80 -1.32 -14.70
C GLN A 270 40.88 -2.28 -15.49
N PRO A 271 41.37 -3.44 -15.96
CA PRO A 271 40.59 -4.36 -16.80
C PRO A 271 39.36 -4.98 -16.12
N ASN A 272 39.39 -5.12 -14.79
CA ASN A 272 38.33 -5.75 -13.99
C ASN A 272 37.62 -4.73 -13.09
N HIS A 273 37.52 -3.49 -13.56
CA HIS A 273 36.83 -2.41 -12.88
C HIS A 273 35.94 -1.70 -13.88
N ASP A 274 34.77 -1.29 -13.42
CA ASP A 274 33.96 -0.31 -14.14
C ASP A 274 34.63 1.07 -14.03
N VAL A 275 34.24 2.03 -14.87
CA VAL A 275 34.96 3.30 -14.97
C VAL A 275 34.02 4.50 -14.99
N LEU A 276 34.35 5.52 -14.21
CA LEU A 276 33.78 6.86 -14.31
C LEU A 276 34.85 7.82 -14.83
N TYR A 277 34.73 8.23 -16.09
CA TYR A 277 35.60 9.21 -16.72
C TYR A 277 35.06 10.62 -16.52
N LEU A 278 35.87 11.50 -15.93
CA LEU A 278 35.56 12.93 -15.81
C LEU A 278 36.59 13.73 -16.60
N GLY A 279 36.13 14.66 -17.44
CA GLY A 279 37.02 15.30 -18.40
C GLY A 279 36.54 16.60 -19.00
N LEU A 280 37.44 17.23 -19.74
CA LEU A 280 37.12 18.36 -20.60
C LEU A 280 37.06 17.88 -22.06
N TYR A 281 36.21 18.48 -22.89
CA TYR A 281 36.10 18.10 -24.31
C TYR A 281 37.46 18.12 -25.04
N ILE A 282 38.35 19.03 -24.66
CA ILE A 282 39.69 19.17 -25.25
C ILE A 282 40.62 17.99 -24.97
N GLN A 283 40.31 17.19 -23.95
CA GLN A 283 41.12 16.07 -23.45
C GLN A 283 40.39 14.74 -23.65
N SER A 284 39.44 14.69 -24.59
CA SER A 284 38.58 13.52 -24.84
C SER A 284 39.25 12.38 -25.62
N ASP A 285 40.53 12.51 -25.99
CA ASP A 285 41.28 11.48 -26.72
C ASP A 285 41.25 10.13 -25.99
N ASP A 286 41.29 10.14 -24.65
CA ASP A 286 41.26 8.93 -23.82
C ASP A 286 39.92 8.16 -23.89
N VAL A 287 38.85 8.82 -24.36
CA VAL A 287 37.48 8.28 -24.44
C VAL A 287 36.90 8.32 -25.85
N ALA A 288 37.71 8.64 -26.86
CA ALA A 288 37.24 8.85 -28.23
C ALA A 288 36.56 7.59 -28.82
N ASP A 289 37.08 6.40 -28.52
CA ASP A 289 36.50 5.13 -28.97
C ASP A 289 35.11 4.90 -28.35
N ILE A 290 34.95 5.23 -27.06
CA ILE A 290 33.66 5.13 -26.35
C ILE A 290 32.65 6.09 -26.98
N LEU A 291 33.03 7.36 -27.19
CA LEU A 291 32.16 8.34 -27.83
C LEU A 291 31.73 7.93 -29.23
N ALA A 292 32.66 7.42 -30.04
CA ALA A 292 32.37 6.95 -31.40
C ALA A 292 31.42 5.74 -31.39
N SER A 293 31.60 4.80 -30.46
CA SER A 293 30.71 3.64 -30.30
C SER A 293 29.28 4.05 -29.90
N SER A 294 29.13 5.17 -29.18
CA SER A 294 27.86 5.77 -28.80
C SER A 294 27.31 6.76 -29.84
N GLY A 295 27.89 6.83 -31.04
CA GLY A 295 27.40 7.70 -32.12
C GLY A 295 27.65 9.20 -31.89
N ILE A 296 28.59 9.56 -31.01
CA ILE A 296 28.91 10.94 -30.67
C ILE A 296 30.18 11.38 -31.41
N SER A 297 30.13 12.57 -32.00
CA SER A 297 31.28 13.20 -32.67
C SER A 297 31.48 14.63 -32.16
N LEU A 298 32.73 14.96 -31.83
CA LEU A 298 33.14 16.28 -31.38
C LEU A 298 33.76 17.02 -32.57
N THR A 299 33.13 18.12 -33.01
CA THR A 299 33.51 18.82 -34.25
C THR A 299 33.69 20.33 -34.05
N ILE A 300 34.38 20.97 -34.99
CA ILE A 300 34.59 22.43 -35.03
C ILE A 300 34.04 22.96 -36.35
N GLN A 301 33.22 24.01 -36.31
CA GLN A 301 32.61 24.61 -37.49
C GLN A 301 32.77 26.14 -37.53
N PRO A 302 33.37 26.72 -38.60
CA PRO A 302 34.07 26.01 -39.67
C PRO A 302 35.35 25.31 -39.16
N PRO A 303 35.82 24.24 -39.84
CA PRO A 303 37.05 23.56 -39.46
C PRO A 303 38.24 24.53 -39.51
N ILE A 304 39.07 24.51 -38.48
CA ILE A 304 40.28 25.32 -38.41
C ILE A 304 41.24 24.79 -39.47
N MET A 305 41.45 25.56 -40.55
CA MET A 305 42.45 25.21 -41.55
C MET A 305 43.83 25.28 -40.91
N THR A 306 44.63 24.22 -41.03
CA THR A 306 46.02 24.26 -40.57
C THR A 306 46.83 25.18 -41.50
N ALA A 307 47.83 25.89 -40.97
CA ALA A 307 48.68 26.83 -41.72
C ALA A 307 49.40 26.24 -42.96
N VAL A 308 49.31 24.92 -43.16
CA VAL A 308 49.83 24.21 -44.33
C VAL A 308 48.87 24.33 -45.53
N GLU A 309 47.56 24.41 -45.30
CA GLU A 309 46.54 24.50 -46.36
C GLU A 309 46.31 25.95 -46.84
N GLU A 310 46.64 26.96 -46.03
CA GLU A 310 46.61 28.36 -46.45
C GLU A 310 47.65 28.68 -47.53
N GLN A 311 48.79 27.98 -47.56
CA GLN A 311 49.85 28.22 -48.56
C GLN A 311 49.52 27.69 -49.97
N ASP A 312 48.64 26.68 -50.09
CA ASP A 312 48.26 26.13 -51.39
C ASP A 312 47.06 26.88 -52.02
N ALA A 313 46.29 27.63 -51.22
CA ALA A 313 45.16 28.43 -51.71
C ALA A 313 45.59 29.78 -52.34
N GLU A 314 46.80 30.27 -52.04
CA GLU A 314 47.25 31.62 -52.45
C GLU A 314 47.93 31.68 -53.84
N ALA A 315 47.92 30.59 -54.62
CA ALA A 315 48.57 30.52 -55.92
C ALA A 315 47.63 30.83 -57.12
N THR A 316 46.96 31.99 -57.13
CA THR A 316 46.42 32.59 -58.36
C THR A 316 46.49 34.13 -58.33
N PRO A 317 47.16 34.80 -59.30
CA PRO A 317 47.24 36.26 -59.30
C PRO A 317 46.26 36.89 -60.29
N THR A 318 45.43 37.87 -59.87
CA THR A 318 45.33 39.28 -60.38
C THR A 318 44.09 40.01 -59.84
N PRO A 319 44.05 41.37 -59.83
CA PRO A 319 43.55 42.17 -58.71
C PRO A 319 42.27 42.95 -59.00
N ASP A 320 41.59 43.39 -57.93
CA ASP A 320 40.80 44.63 -57.92
C ASP A 320 40.84 45.26 -56.50
N PRO A 321 41.21 46.54 -56.32
CA PRO A 321 41.31 47.15 -55.00
C PRO A 321 40.04 47.95 -54.70
N ALA A 322 39.04 47.32 -54.10
CA ALA A 322 37.94 48.02 -53.44
C ALA A 322 37.16 47.04 -52.55
N ASP A 323 37.63 46.84 -51.32
CA ASP A 323 36.79 46.72 -50.12
C ASP A 323 37.70 46.51 -48.90
N GLU A 324 38.19 47.61 -48.34
CA GLU A 324 38.60 47.63 -46.93
C GLU A 324 37.33 47.77 -46.10
N ASN A 325 36.70 46.65 -45.77
CA ASN A 325 35.82 46.55 -44.61
C ASN A 325 35.93 45.16 -44.01
N GLY A 326 36.24 45.14 -42.70
CA GLY A 326 36.77 44.01 -41.94
C GLY A 326 36.15 42.65 -42.25
N ALA A 327 37.03 41.70 -42.59
CA ALA A 327 36.78 40.30 -42.32
C ALA A 327 36.59 40.18 -40.79
N ALA A 328 35.34 39.96 -40.38
CA ALA A 328 35.08 39.40 -39.06
C ALA A 328 35.73 38.02 -39.05
N GLU A 329 36.63 37.76 -38.10
CA GLU A 329 37.02 36.39 -37.78
C GLU A 329 35.73 35.61 -37.49
N GLU A 330 35.35 34.67 -38.35
CA GLU A 330 34.30 33.73 -38.03
C GLU A 330 34.77 32.92 -36.82
N THR A 331 34.25 33.23 -35.63
CA THR A 331 34.56 32.49 -34.42
C THR A 331 34.12 31.04 -34.61
N ALA A 332 35.09 30.14 -34.76
CA ALA A 332 34.82 28.73 -34.95
C ALA A 332 34.02 28.18 -33.75
N VAL A 333 32.82 27.68 -34.01
CA VAL A 333 31.90 27.13 -33.00
C VAL A 333 32.20 25.64 -32.84
N ARG A 334 32.39 25.19 -31.60
CA ARG A 334 32.65 23.79 -31.28
C ARG A 334 31.34 23.09 -30.94
N LEU A 335 31.06 21.98 -31.61
CA LEU A 335 29.78 21.29 -31.59
C LEU A 335 29.95 19.84 -31.13
N VAL A 336 29.07 19.41 -30.22
CA VAL A 336 28.74 18.00 -29.99
C VAL A 336 27.71 17.62 -31.03
N GLN A 337 28.02 16.63 -31.87
CA GLN A 337 27.08 16.04 -32.81
C GLN A 337 26.66 14.67 -32.28
N SER A 338 25.35 14.49 -32.13
CA SER A 338 24.75 13.20 -31.80
C SER A 338 23.37 13.08 -32.46
N GLU A 339 22.68 11.96 -32.25
CA GLU A 339 21.30 11.79 -32.72
C GLU A 339 20.32 12.82 -32.15
N LEU A 340 20.63 13.40 -30.98
CA LEU A 340 19.87 14.49 -30.34
C LEU A 340 20.00 15.83 -31.07
N GLY A 341 20.97 15.96 -31.99
CA GLY A 341 21.27 17.16 -32.75
C GLY A 341 22.67 17.71 -32.51
N ASN A 342 22.90 18.93 -33.03
CA ASN A 342 24.18 19.62 -32.90
C ASN A 342 24.07 20.69 -31.81
N VAL A 343 24.82 20.52 -30.72
CA VAL A 343 24.80 21.45 -29.57
C VAL A 343 26.18 22.04 -29.36
N GLN A 344 26.26 23.32 -29.00
CA GLN A 344 27.53 23.98 -28.71
C GLN A 344 28.14 23.40 -27.42
N MET A 345 29.42 23.08 -27.45
CA MET A 345 30.14 22.56 -26.26
C MET A 345 30.17 23.57 -25.11
N ALA A 346 30.30 24.86 -25.43
CA ALA A 346 30.20 25.93 -24.43
C ALA A 346 28.77 25.96 -23.86
N GLY A 347 28.64 25.89 -22.55
CA GLY A 347 27.34 25.86 -21.87
C GLY A 347 26.71 24.47 -21.79
N THR A 348 27.31 23.43 -22.38
CA THR A 348 26.71 22.09 -22.47
C THR A 348 27.70 21.00 -22.05
N ALA A 349 27.33 20.22 -21.04
CA ALA A 349 28.02 19.01 -20.67
C ALA A 349 27.37 17.78 -21.31
N LEU A 350 28.18 16.77 -21.55
CA LEU A 350 27.81 15.49 -22.12
C LEU A 350 27.99 14.40 -21.06
N ILE A 351 26.98 13.55 -20.88
CA ILE A 351 27.04 12.33 -20.08
C ILE A 351 26.72 11.16 -21.01
N VAL A 352 27.56 10.13 -21.01
CA VAL A 352 27.38 8.92 -21.81
C VAL A 352 27.54 7.70 -20.92
N LEU A 353 26.56 6.81 -20.93
CA LEU A 353 26.68 5.46 -20.39
C LEU A 353 27.02 4.51 -21.55
N ALA A 354 28.06 3.69 -21.36
CA ALA A 354 28.49 2.69 -22.33
C ALA A 354 28.78 1.36 -21.64
N GLU A 355 28.51 0.26 -22.34
CA GLU A 355 28.89 -1.09 -21.92
C GLU A 355 29.67 -1.75 -23.07
N GLU A 356 30.92 -2.11 -22.83
CA GLU A 356 31.79 -2.77 -23.81
C GLU A 356 32.51 -3.94 -23.13
N ASP A 357 32.45 -5.13 -23.74
CA ASP A 357 33.03 -6.37 -23.20
C ASP A 357 32.60 -6.69 -21.74
N GLY A 358 31.37 -6.31 -21.36
CA GLY A 358 30.81 -6.51 -20.02
C GLY A 358 31.36 -5.54 -18.96
N ARG A 359 32.12 -4.52 -19.35
CA ARG A 359 32.57 -3.43 -18.48
C ARG A 359 31.71 -2.19 -18.72
N ARG A 360 31.23 -1.59 -17.64
CA ARG A 360 30.39 -0.39 -17.69
C ARG A 360 31.23 0.85 -17.49
N SER A 361 31.00 1.85 -18.34
CA SER A 361 31.71 3.11 -18.33
C SER A 361 30.74 4.28 -18.40
N VAL A 362 30.95 5.28 -17.55
CA VAL A 362 30.30 6.59 -17.70
C VAL A 362 31.33 7.62 -18.08
N VAL A 363 31.04 8.41 -19.10
CA VAL A 363 31.88 9.51 -19.57
C VAL A 363 31.16 10.82 -19.33
N VAL A 364 31.78 11.74 -18.60
CA VAL A 364 31.29 13.09 -18.31
C VAL A 364 32.27 14.11 -18.86
N LEU A 365 31.84 14.88 -19.85
CA LEU A 365 32.66 15.91 -20.49
C LEU A 365 31.99 17.28 -20.40
N ALA A 366 32.78 18.31 -20.13
CA ALA A 366 32.34 19.71 -20.18
C ALA A 366 33.38 20.60 -20.87
N ALA A 367 33.03 21.86 -21.14
CA ALA A 367 33.94 22.83 -21.75
C ALA A 367 34.94 23.42 -20.74
N SER A 368 34.56 23.55 -19.48
CA SER A 368 35.39 24.10 -18.40
C SER A 368 35.35 23.23 -17.13
N ALA A 369 36.29 23.45 -16.22
CA ALA A 369 36.31 22.78 -14.92
C ALA A 369 35.07 23.09 -14.07
N GLU A 370 34.55 24.32 -14.14
CA GLU A 370 33.32 24.72 -13.45
C GLU A 370 32.10 24.00 -14.04
N GLY A 371 32.02 23.90 -15.37
CA GLY A 371 30.95 23.14 -16.04
C GLY A 371 31.01 21.65 -15.71
N LEU A 372 32.20 21.07 -15.60
CA LEU A 372 32.40 19.68 -15.19
C LEU A 372 31.91 19.48 -13.75
N GLN A 373 32.31 20.37 -12.83
CA GLN A 373 31.86 20.32 -11.43
C GLN A 373 30.33 20.41 -11.31
N ASN A 374 29.69 21.34 -12.02
CA ASN A 374 28.22 21.47 -12.02
C ASN A 374 27.53 20.20 -12.54
N THR A 375 28.15 19.51 -13.49
CA THR A 375 27.62 18.26 -14.05
C THR A 375 27.81 17.08 -13.10
N VAL A 376 28.94 17.01 -12.41
CA VAL A 376 29.18 16.00 -11.36
C VAL A 376 28.19 16.19 -10.21
N SER A 377 27.93 17.43 -9.78
CA SER A 377 26.88 17.72 -8.79
C SER A 377 25.52 17.19 -9.26
N ARG A 378 25.19 17.36 -10.54
CA ARG A 378 23.94 16.88 -11.12
C ARG A 378 23.84 15.34 -11.17
N LEU A 379 24.96 14.66 -11.43
CA LEU A 379 25.04 13.19 -11.32
C LEU A 379 24.87 12.72 -9.88
N LEU A 380 25.41 13.47 -8.91
CA LEU A 380 25.21 13.20 -7.48
C LEU A 380 23.76 13.44 -7.04
N ASP A 381 23.05 14.37 -7.69
CA ASP A 381 21.62 14.61 -7.43
C ASP A 381 20.75 13.41 -7.82
N LEU A 382 21.20 12.52 -8.73
CA LEU A 382 20.55 11.22 -8.95
C LEU A 382 20.54 10.34 -7.69
N ILE A 383 21.29 10.72 -6.65
CA ILE A 383 21.41 10.07 -5.36
C ILE A 383 21.07 11.13 -4.30
N PRO A 384 19.80 11.57 -4.17
CA PRO A 384 18.63 10.69 -4.00
C PRO A 384 17.48 10.86 -4.99
N LEU A 385 17.57 11.79 -5.95
CA LEU A 385 16.45 12.18 -6.81
C LEU A 385 16.33 11.25 -8.03
N ASP A 386 15.16 11.23 -8.66
CA ASP A 386 14.96 10.52 -9.92
C ASP A 386 15.58 11.26 -11.11
N VAL A 387 15.65 10.56 -12.25
CA VAL A 387 16.21 11.12 -13.48
C VAL A 387 15.43 12.34 -13.97
N GLN A 388 14.12 12.38 -13.73
CA GLN A 388 13.26 13.48 -14.15
C GLN A 388 13.57 14.76 -13.39
N THR A 389 13.93 14.65 -12.12
CA THR A 389 14.30 15.78 -11.28
C THR A 389 15.75 16.18 -11.47
N ALA A 390 16.68 15.23 -11.37
CA ALA A 390 18.13 15.52 -11.45
C ALA A 390 18.53 16.02 -12.85
N LEU A 391 17.93 15.43 -13.90
CA LEU A 391 18.24 15.72 -15.28
C LEU A 391 17.10 16.46 -16.01
N GLU A 392 16.20 17.14 -15.28
CA GLU A 392 15.02 17.86 -15.85
C GLU A 392 15.41 18.84 -16.97
N SER A 393 16.54 19.53 -16.80
CA SER A 393 17.02 20.52 -17.76
C SER A 393 17.92 19.92 -18.87
N CYS A 394 18.11 18.61 -18.88
CA CYS A 394 18.96 17.93 -19.85
C CYS A 394 18.12 17.38 -21.02
N LEU A 395 18.71 17.36 -22.22
CA LEU A 395 18.20 16.57 -23.32
C LEU A 395 18.62 15.12 -23.11
N LEU A 396 17.66 14.26 -22.81
CA LEU A 396 17.87 12.84 -22.50
C LEU A 396 17.42 11.95 -23.65
N GLN A 397 18.31 11.07 -24.08
CA GLN A 397 18.01 9.91 -24.91
C GLN A 397 18.96 8.82 -24.45
N ASP A 398 18.51 7.97 -23.51
CA ASP A 398 19.33 6.91 -22.94
C ASP A 398 20.03 6.12 -24.05
N PRO A 399 21.37 5.92 -23.96
CA PRO A 399 22.22 6.13 -22.78
C PRO A 399 22.96 7.49 -22.72
N ILE A 400 22.45 8.54 -23.38
CA ILE A 400 23.11 9.86 -23.54
C ILE A 400 22.29 10.98 -22.88
N ALA A 401 22.98 11.90 -22.20
CA ALA A 401 22.41 13.16 -21.72
C ALA A 401 23.25 14.37 -22.15
N LEU A 402 22.59 15.43 -22.63
CA LEU A 402 23.20 16.74 -22.86
C LEU A 402 22.62 17.73 -21.85
N CYS A 403 23.44 18.20 -20.92
CA CYS A 403 23.01 19.00 -19.77
C CYS A 403 23.58 20.42 -19.81
N PRO A 404 22.79 21.45 -19.45
CA PRO A 404 23.33 22.80 -19.31
C PRO A 404 24.31 22.86 -18.14
N THR A 405 25.50 23.44 -18.38
CA THR A 405 26.54 23.65 -17.37
C THR A 405 26.21 24.80 -16.43
N ASN A 406 25.29 25.69 -16.81
CA ASN A 406 24.93 26.92 -16.09
C ASN A 406 26.11 27.90 -15.90
N VAL A 407 27.17 27.79 -16.71
CA VAL A 407 28.31 28.71 -16.69
C VAL A 407 28.10 29.77 -17.77
N ALA A 408 28.04 31.05 -17.37
CA ALA A 408 27.89 32.15 -18.31
C ALA A 408 29.20 32.37 -19.10
N ASP A 409 29.08 32.53 -20.43
CA ASP A 409 30.21 32.74 -21.34
C ASP A 409 31.33 31.71 -21.15
N GLU A 410 30.95 30.44 -20.96
CA GLU A 410 31.87 29.36 -20.60
C GLU A 410 33.05 29.28 -21.58
N PRO A 411 34.28 29.54 -21.11
CA PRO A 411 35.45 29.55 -21.97
C PRO A 411 35.75 28.12 -22.41
N VAL A 412 35.85 27.91 -23.73
CA VAL A 412 36.39 26.66 -24.28
C VAL A 412 37.87 26.87 -24.51
N GLU A 413 38.73 26.18 -23.76
CA GLU A 413 40.18 26.31 -23.94
C GLU A 413 40.61 25.90 -25.37
N ALA A 414 41.58 26.64 -25.92
CA ALA A 414 41.92 26.62 -27.33
C ALA A 414 42.84 25.44 -27.68
N GLU A 415 42.25 24.31 -28.07
CA GLU A 415 42.63 23.40 -29.18
C GLU A 415 41.85 22.09 -29.02
N LEU A 416 41.22 21.61 -30.09
CA LEU A 416 40.59 20.29 -30.16
C LEU A 416 41.36 19.55 -31.26
N LEU A 417 42.04 18.46 -30.93
CA LEU A 417 42.61 17.57 -31.93
C LEU A 417 41.48 16.70 -32.48
N THR A 418 40.81 17.15 -33.55
CA THR A 418 39.67 16.44 -34.12
C THR A 418 40.11 15.38 -35.12
N ALA A 419 39.75 14.12 -34.85
CA ALA A 419 39.71 13.04 -35.84
C ALA A 419 38.45 13.21 -36.72
N GLN A 420 38.63 13.18 -38.05
CA GLN A 420 37.59 13.42 -39.04
C GLN A 420 36.66 12.22 -39.23
N ILE A 421 35.33 12.38 -39.03
CA ILE A 421 34.29 11.52 -39.64
C ILE A 421 33.10 12.38 -40.09
N SER A 422 32.59 12.09 -41.29
CA SER A 422 31.62 12.88 -42.07
C SER A 422 30.16 12.62 -41.68
N ALA A 423 29.33 13.67 -41.66
CA ALA A 423 27.88 13.60 -41.44
C ALA A 423 27.06 13.64 -42.76
N PRO A 424 25.79 13.17 -42.73
CA PRO A 424 24.75 13.65 -43.63
C PRO A 424 23.57 14.35 -42.90
N THR A 425 23.06 15.37 -43.61
CA THR A 425 21.97 16.33 -43.43
C THR A 425 20.57 15.86 -42.98
N THR A 426 19.93 16.67 -42.12
CA THR A 426 18.46 16.80 -41.91
C THR A 426 17.87 17.93 -42.79
N PRO A 427 16.53 18.02 -43.00
CA PRO A 427 15.83 19.19 -42.45
C PRO A 427 14.32 19.02 -42.07
N GLY A 428 13.92 19.63 -40.95
CA GLY A 428 12.90 20.71 -40.90
C GLY A 428 11.44 20.45 -40.46
N GLY A 429 10.99 21.14 -39.39
CA GLY A 429 9.85 22.09 -39.51
C GLY A 429 8.59 21.98 -38.61
N GLU A 430 8.52 22.87 -37.60
CA GLU A 430 7.38 23.77 -37.20
C GLU A 430 6.11 23.29 -36.42
N THR A 431 5.82 24.03 -35.32
CA THR A 431 4.57 24.20 -34.50
C THR A 431 3.60 25.25 -35.14
N PRO A 432 2.50 25.82 -34.55
CA PRO A 432 1.85 25.77 -33.20
C PRO A 432 0.27 25.87 -33.12
N ALA A 433 -0.27 25.94 -31.88
CA ALA A 433 -1.23 26.96 -31.34
C ALA A 433 -2.70 26.61 -30.92
N GLY A 434 -3.05 27.06 -29.69
CA GLY A 434 -4.35 27.64 -29.25
C GLY A 434 -5.28 26.72 -28.44
N GLY A 435 -5.96 27.09 -27.34
CA GLY A 435 -6.13 28.33 -26.58
C GLY A 435 -7.51 28.37 -25.86
N GLY A 436 -7.57 28.80 -24.60
CA GLY A 436 -8.68 29.60 -24.03
C GLY A 436 -9.79 28.95 -23.16
N GLY A 437 -9.72 29.18 -21.84
CA GLY A 437 -10.64 30.07 -21.09
C GLY A 437 -11.98 29.55 -20.50
N GLY A 438 -12.06 29.49 -19.16
CA GLY A 438 -12.99 30.31 -18.35
C GLY A 438 -14.29 29.71 -17.77
N GLY A 439 -14.28 29.47 -16.44
CA GLY A 439 -15.20 30.12 -15.48
C GLY A 439 -16.54 29.46 -15.09
N GLY A 440 -16.61 29.01 -13.83
CA GLY A 440 -17.64 29.45 -12.87
C GLY A 440 -18.81 28.52 -12.51
N GLY A 441 -18.84 28.09 -11.25
CA GLY A 441 -20.06 27.75 -10.49
C GLY A 441 -20.36 26.26 -10.34
N GLN A 442 -20.07 25.69 -9.17
CA GLN A 442 -20.53 24.36 -8.77
C GLN A 442 -22.06 24.31 -8.65
N PRO A 443 -22.72 23.27 -9.18
CA PRO A 443 -23.77 22.56 -8.49
C PRO A 443 -23.16 21.40 -7.70
N VAL A 444 -23.65 21.21 -6.47
CA VAL A 444 -23.34 20.07 -5.60
C VAL A 444 -24.13 18.86 -6.10
N ALA A 445 -23.44 17.71 -6.10
CA ALA A 445 -23.82 16.31 -6.40
C ALA A 445 -25.09 16.04 -7.25
N ASP A 446 -24.85 15.55 -8.47
CA ASP A 446 -25.83 14.79 -9.27
C ASP A 446 -25.70 13.32 -8.86
N LEU A 447 -26.74 12.71 -8.27
CA LEU A 447 -26.74 11.30 -7.83
C LEU A 447 -26.70 10.30 -9.01
N GLY A 448 -26.70 10.79 -10.25
CA GLY A 448 -26.60 9.95 -11.46
C GLY A 448 -27.88 9.14 -11.75
N ALA A 449 -28.99 9.44 -11.06
CA ALA A 449 -30.26 8.74 -11.18
C ALA A 449 -31.35 9.62 -11.82
N GLU A 450 -32.17 9.03 -12.68
CA GLU A 450 -33.29 9.70 -13.33
C GLU A 450 -34.48 9.83 -12.37
N VAL A 451 -34.85 11.08 -12.05
CA VAL A 451 -35.98 11.39 -11.16
C VAL A 451 -37.31 10.96 -11.79
N GLN A 452 -37.99 10.00 -11.16
CA GLN A 452 -39.26 9.44 -11.60
C GLN A 452 -40.48 10.18 -11.04
N GLY A 453 -40.38 10.70 -9.81
CA GLY A 453 -41.44 11.47 -9.16
C GLY A 453 -41.51 11.23 -7.65
N PRO A 454 -42.53 11.80 -6.97
CA PRO A 454 -42.71 11.58 -5.55
C PRO A 454 -43.36 10.21 -5.26
N ILE A 455 -43.07 9.65 -4.07
CA ILE A 455 -43.72 8.48 -3.49
C ILE A 455 -44.17 8.80 -2.06
N ALA A 456 -45.42 8.50 -1.73
CA ALA A 456 -46.02 8.77 -0.42
C ALA A 456 -45.95 7.57 0.53
N LEU A 457 -46.14 7.81 1.83
CA LEU A 457 -46.22 6.74 2.83
C LEU A 457 -47.44 5.83 2.55
N GLY A 458 -47.19 4.52 2.45
CA GLY A 458 -48.18 3.51 2.09
C GLY A 458 -48.41 3.36 0.58
N GLU A 459 -47.60 4.00 -0.26
CA GLU A 459 -47.67 3.92 -1.72
C GLU A 459 -46.78 2.79 -2.28
N THR A 460 -47.16 2.30 -3.45
CA THR A 460 -46.40 1.34 -4.24
C THR A 460 -46.35 1.82 -5.68
N VAL A 461 -45.16 1.85 -6.26
CA VAL A 461 -44.89 2.30 -7.64
C VAL A 461 -44.18 1.20 -8.43
N GLU A 462 -44.38 1.19 -9.74
CA GLU A 462 -43.72 0.27 -10.66
C GLU A 462 -42.75 1.07 -11.55
N GLY A 463 -41.57 0.51 -11.83
CA GLY A 463 -40.57 1.09 -12.72
C GLY A 463 -39.91 0.04 -13.62
N THR A 464 -39.30 0.52 -14.71
CA THR A 464 -38.48 -0.31 -15.61
C THR A 464 -37.17 0.41 -15.84
N LEU A 465 -36.06 -0.18 -15.39
CA LEU A 465 -34.71 0.32 -15.58
C LEU A 465 -34.21 -0.09 -16.98
N GLU A 466 -33.64 0.87 -17.70
CA GLU A 466 -32.81 0.56 -18.88
C GLU A 466 -31.38 0.25 -18.39
N ALA A 467 -30.63 -0.52 -19.18
CA ALA A 467 -29.25 -0.88 -18.83
C ALA A 467 -28.36 0.35 -18.54
N GLY A 468 -27.68 0.33 -17.39
CA GLY A 468 -26.84 1.42 -16.88
C GLY A 468 -27.57 2.70 -16.44
N VAL A 469 -28.89 2.62 -16.20
CA VAL A 469 -29.72 3.73 -15.70
C VAL A 469 -30.23 3.42 -14.29
N SER A 470 -30.21 4.40 -13.40
CA SER A 470 -30.81 4.33 -12.06
C SER A 470 -32.06 5.22 -11.98
N HIS A 471 -33.04 4.86 -11.16
CA HIS A 471 -34.25 5.65 -10.92
C HIS A 471 -34.24 6.27 -9.52
N ALA A 472 -34.65 7.54 -9.40
CA ALA A 472 -34.80 8.23 -8.12
C ALA A 472 -36.27 8.59 -7.84
N TRP A 473 -36.72 8.31 -6.62
CA TRP A 473 -38.05 8.65 -6.09
C TRP A 473 -37.92 9.57 -4.90
N VAL A 474 -38.78 10.59 -4.81
CA VAL A 474 -38.72 11.58 -3.73
C VAL A 474 -39.76 11.25 -2.67
N PHE A 475 -39.32 11.05 -1.43
CA PHE A 475 -40.17 10.82 -0.27
C PHE A 475 -40.11 12.04 0.67
N SER A 476 -41.26 12.55 1.12
CA SER A 476 -41.32 13.76 1.97
C SER A 476 -42.39 13.67 3.06
N ASP A 477 -42.83 12.45 3.41
CA ASP A 477 -43.94 12.20 4.33
C ASP A 477 -43.46 11.91 5.78
N GLY A 478 -42.47 12.66 6.27
CA GLY A 478 -42.05 12.61 7.68
C GLY A 478 -42.78 13.64 8.58
N PRO A 479 -42.57 13.61 9.91
CA PRO A 479 -41.79 12.62 10.65
C PRO A 479 -42.50 11.26 10.72
N ALA A 480 -41.79 10.18 10.37
CA ALA A 480 -42.31 8.81 10.32
C ALA A 480 -41.18 7.78 10.39
N VAL A 481 -41.49 6.57 10.85
CA VAL A 481 -40.61 5.40 10.69
C VAL A 481 -41.13 4.60 9.51
N ILE A 482 -40.25 4.25 8.56
CA ILE A 482 -40.65 3.62 7.30
C ILE A 482 -39.90 2.33 7.01
N ASP A 483 -40.59 1.43 6.32
CA ASP A 483 -39.99 0.27 5.65
C ASP A 483 -40.03 0.52 4.13
N ILE A 484 -38.93 0.24 3.43
CA ILE A 484 -38.82 0.36 1.97
C ILE A 484 -38.61 -1.03 1.41
N THR A 485 -39.47 -1.46 0.49
CA THR A 485 -39.37 -2.78 -0.15
C THR A 485 -39.26 -2.64 -1.66
N VAL A 486 -38.27 -3.29 -2.27
CA VAL A 486 -38.11 -3.36 -3.73
C VAL A 486 -38.19 -4.81 -4.18
N THR A 487 -39.19 -5.13 -5.00
CA THR A 487 -39.32 -6.45 -5.64
C THR A 487 -38.96 -6.35 -7.12
N ALA A 488 -37.93 -7.07 -7.53
CA ALA A 488 -37.44 -7.10 -8.91
C ALA A 488 -38.03 -8.27 -9.74
N ASP A 489 -37.89 -8.22 -11.06
CA ASP A 489 -38.07 -9.39 -11.93
C ASP A 489 -36.77 -10.19 -12.09
N GLU A 490 -36.84 -11.40 -12.66
CA GLU A 490 -35.69 -12.33 -12.76
C GLU A 490 -34.49 -11.77 -13.54
N ASP A 491 -34.68 -10.68 -14.27
CA ASP A 491 -33.66 -10.03 -15.10
C ASP A 491 -32.97 -8.86 -14.37
N LEU A 492 -33.46 -8.45 -13.20
CA LEU A 492 -32.97 -7.31 -12.42
C LEU A 492 -32.49 -7.76 -11.03
N ASP A 493 -31.25 -7.41 -10.69
CA ASP A 493 -30.69 -7.51 -9.34
C ASP A 493 -30.78 -6.14 -8.68
N ALA A 494 -31.89 -5.90 -7.97
CA ALA A 494 -32.21 -4.57 -7.50
C ALA A 494 -31.39 -4.20 -6.27
N THR A 495 -30.76 -3.04 -6.30
CA THR A 495 -30.19 -2.38 -5.12
C THR A 495 -31.08 -1.19 -4.74
N VAL A 496 -31.31 -0.99 -3.45
CA VAL A 496 -32.06 0.16 -2.92
C VAL A 496 -31.20 1.02 -1.99
N GLU A 497 -31.18 2.32 -2.24
CA GLU A 497 -30.44 3.32 -1.46
C GLU A 497 -31.41 4.41 -0.99
N LEU A 498 -31.22 4.94 0.21
CA LEU A 498 -31.96 6.08 0.74
C LEU A 498 -30.99 7.22 1.07
N TYR A 499 -31.30 8.43 0.60
CA TYR A 499 -30.53 9.65 0.85
C TYR A 499 -31.37 10.70 1.57
N ASP A 500 -30.72 11.49 2.42
CA ASP A 500 -31.29 12.65 3.10
C ASP A 500 -31.43 13.89 2.16
N PRO A 501 -32.05 14.99 2.61
CA PRO A 501 -32.22 16.21 1.81
C PRO A 501 -30.92 16.94 1.40
N ASP A 502 -29.79 16.62 2.04
CA ASP A 502 -28.46 17.13 1.71
C ASP A 502 -27.68 16.15 0.79
N ASN A 503 -28.34 15.09 0.30
CA ASN A 503 -27.81 13.98 -0.51
C ASN A 503 -26.75 13.12 0.21
N VAL A 504 -26.86 12.98 1.53
CA VAL A 504 -26.06 12.02 2.32
C VAL A 504 -26.81 10.68 2.35
N LEU A 505 -26.10 9.58 2.08
CA LEU A 505 -26.67 8.23 2.15
C LEU A 505 -27.03 7.91 3.61
N LEU A 506 -28.28 7.56 3.86
CA LEU A 506 -28.81 7.14 5.16
C LEU A 506 -28.73 5.63 5.34
N ASP A 507 -29.12 4.88 4.31
CA ASP A 507 -29.12 3.42 4.36
C ASP A 507 -29.13 2.82 2.94
N GLN A 508 -28.68 1.58 2.81
CA GLN A 508 -28.63 0.85 1.54
C GLN A 508 -28.77 -0.66 1.75
N GLN A 509 -29.51 -1.32 0.87
CA GLN A 509 -29.68 -2.77 0.89
C GLN A 509 -29.44 -3.40 -0.49
N ASP A 510 -28.64 -4.47 -0.48
CA ASP A 510 -28.28 -5.32 -1.62
C ASP A 510 -28.03 -6.75 -1.13
N ALA A 511 -29.03 -7.36 -0.47
CA ALA A 511 -28.87 -8.67 0.17
C ALA A 511 -29.52 -9.83 -0.57
N ALA A 512 -30.43 -9.56 -1.49
CA ALA A 512 -31.16 -10.56 -2.24
C ALA A 512 -30.57 -10.70 -3.65
N PHE A 513 -30.83 -11.84 -4.29
CA PHE A 513 -30.37 -12.09 -5.66
C PHE A 513 -31.36 -11.52 -6.69
N ALA A 514 -30.95 -11.50 -7.96
CA ALA A 514 -31.82 -11.12 -9.09
C ALA A 514 -33.22 -11.77 -9.03
N GLY A 515 -34.26 -10.93 -9.10
CA GLY A 515 -35.67 -11.32 -8.97
C GLY A 515 -36.17 -11.59 -7.55
N GLU A 516 -35.34 -11.41 -6.53
CA GLU A 516 -35.73 -11.45 -5.13
C GLU A 516 -36.10 -10.05 -4.63
N THR A 517 -36.30 -9.89 -3.31
CA THR A 517 -36.84 -8.66 -2.72
C THR A 517 -35.84 -8.05 -1.76
N GLU A 518 -35.48 -6.79 -2.00
CA GLU A 518 -34.73 -5.96 -1.07
C GLU A 518 -35.65 -5.26 -0.09
N GLU A 519 -35.18 -5.09 1.15
CA GLU A 519 -35.96 -4.46 2.20
C GLU A 519 -35.10 -3.67 3.19
N LEU A 520 -35.34 -2.36 3.28
CA LEU A 520 -34.88 -1.50 4.38
C LEU A 520 -35.99 -1.44 5.43
N ARG A 521 -35.67 -1.68 6.71
CA ARG A 521 -36.67 -1.74 7.79
C ARG A 521 -36.39 -0.76 8.92
N GLY A 522 -37.44 -0.13 9.42
CA GLY A 522 -37.39 0.66 10.65
C GLY A 522 -36.62 1.98 10.52
N ILE A 523 -36.61 2.58 9.32
CA ILE A 523 -35.83 3.79 9.04
C ILE A 523 -36.53 5.02 9.61
N ASP A 524 -35.86 5.77 10.49
CA ASP A 524 -36.39 7.00 11.07
C ASP A 524 -36.25 8.18 10.09
N ILE A 525 -37.39 8.78 9.71
CA ILE A 525 -37.46 10.00 8.91
C ILE A 525 -37.85 11.15 9.85
N PRO A 526 -36.92 12.03 10.25
CA PRO A 526 -37.12 12.98 11.33
C PRO A 526 -37.96 14.21 10.96
N ASP A 527 -38.13 14.52 9.67
CA ASP A 527 -38.82 15.72 9.19
C ASP A 527 -39.47 15.54 7.80
N ASP A 528 -40.10 16.61 7.29
CA ASP A 528 -40.74 16.68 5.97
C ASP A 528 -39.79 17.14 4.86
N GLY A 529 -38.49 16.90 5.00
CA GLY A 529 -37.48 17.13 3.96
C GLY A 529 -37.67 16.26 2.72
N ASP A 530 -36.99 16.60 1.62
CA ASP A 530 -37.01 15.80 0.38
C ASP A 530 -35.96 14.68 0.46
N TYR A 531 -36.35 13.50 0.92
CA TYR A 531 -35.51 12.29 0.94
C TYR A 531 -35.56 11.62 -0.44
N THR A 532 -34.44 11.02 -0.86
CA THR A 532 -34.34 10.39 -2.19
C THR A 532 -34.11 8.89 -2.07
N ILE A 533 -35.04 8.09 -2.58
CA ILE A 533 -34.90 6.63 -2.71
C ILE A 533 -34.38 6.34 -4.12
N VAL A 534 -33.21 5.73 -4.23
CA VAL A 534 -32.61 5.32 -5.51
C VAL A 534 -32.75 3.81 -5.67
N VAL A 535 -33.25 3.39 -6.84
CA VAL A 535 -33.31 1.99 -7.25
C VAL A 535 -32.42 1.82 -8.48
N ARG A 536 -31.50 0.86 -8.45
CA ARG A 536 -30.59 0.55 -9.55
C ARG A 536 -30.42 -0.96 -9.71
N ASP A 537 -29.83 -1.37 -10.82
CA ASP A 537 -29.39 -2.76 -11.03
C ASP A 537 -27.92 -2.89 -10.60
N PHE A 538 -27.58 -3.93 -9.85
CA PHE A 538 -26.20 -4.19 -9.42
C PHE A 538 -25.25 -4.45 -10.60
N PHE A 539 -25.75 -5.11 -11.67
CA PHE A 539 -24.96 -5.48 -12.85
C PHE A 539 -25.11 -4.51 -14.04
N ASP A 540 -25.84 -3.41 -13.87
CA ASP A 540 -26.23 -2.46 -14.92
C ASP A 540 -27.00 -3.09 -16.12
N ASP A 541 -27.61 -4.27 -15.96
CA ASP A 541 -28.33 -4.99 -17.02
C ASP A 541 -29.76 -4.43 -17.23
N GLY A 542 -30.38 -3.93 -16.16
CA GLY A 542 -31.72 -3.34 -16.15
C GLY A 542 -32.86 -4.37 -16.16
N GLY A 543 -34.06 -3.93 -15.79
CA GLY A 543 -35.25 -4.79 -15.71
C GLY A 543 -36.38 -4.10 -14.94
N SER A 544 -37.43 -4.85 -14.59
CA SER A 544 -38.63 -4.26 -13.97
C SER A 544 -38.62 -4.42 -12.45
N TYR A 545 -39.08 -3.41 -11.72
CA TYR A 545 -39.22 -3.48 -10.27
C TYR A 545 -40.53 -2.86 -9.77
N THR A 546 -40.91 -3.26 -8.56
CA THR A 546 -41.96 -2.65 -7.75
C THR A 546 -41.34 -2.10 -6.47
N LEU A 547 -41.49 -0.81 -6.20
CA LEU A 547 -41.02 -0.13 -4.99
C LEU A 547 -42.23 0.19 -4.10
N ALA A 548 -42.19 -0.17 -2.83
CA ALA A 548 -43.21 0.14 -1.83
C ALA A 548 -42.59 0.82 -0.61
N VAL A 549 -43.30 1.82 -0.06
CA VAL A 549 -42.93 2.47 1.21
C VAL A 549 -44.07 2.27 2.19
N ALA A 550 -43.81 1.67 3.34
CA ALA A 550 -44.80 1.36 4.37
C ALA A 550 -44.42 1.98 5.73
N GLU A 551 -45.38 2.04 6.65
CA GLU A 551 -45.12 2.43 8.05
C GLU A 551 -44.36 1.29 8.74
N GLY A 552 -43.17 1.60 9.26
CA GLY A 552 -42.27 0.65 9.94
C GLY A 552 -42.31 0.79 11.47
N GLU A 553 -41.72 -0.18 12.16
CA GLU A 553 -41.39 -0.10 13.59
C GLU A 553 -39.86 0.01 13.72
N LEU A 554 -39.36 0.85 14.64
CA LEU A 554 -37.91 0.95 14.89
C LEU A 554 -37.36 -0.45 15.16
N SER A 555 -36.28 -0.84 14.47
CA SER A 555 -35.63 -2.14 14.64
C SER A 555 -35.05 -2.24 16.05
N GLU A 556 -35.77 -2.89 16.97
CA GLU A 556 -35.20 -3.38 18.22
C GLU A 556 -34.53 -4.73 17.93
N ALA A 557 -33.20 -4.75 17.80
CA ALA A 557 -32.46 -5.94 18.23
C ALA A 557 -32.77 -6.12 19.72
N ALA A 558 -33.53 -7.15 20.07
CA ALA A 558 -33.87 -7.39 21.46
C ALA A 558 -32.56 -7.63 22.25
N PRO A 559 -32.23 -6.84 23.28
CA PRO A 559 -31.05 -7.09 24.10
C PRO A 559 -31.15 -8.50 24.71
N PRO A 560 -30.03 -9.23 24.87
CA PRO A 560 -30.05 -10.53 25.49
C PRO A 560 -30.63 -10.42 26.90
N SER A 561 -31.85 -10.93 27.06
CA SER A 561 -32.53 -11.08 28.36
C SER A 561 -31.96 -12.25 29.20
N GLY A 562 -30.66 -12.48 29.09
CA GLY A 562 -29.93 -13.50 29.84
C GLY A 562 -29.82 -13.14 31.32
N GLU A 563 -30.04 -14.09 32.23
CA GLU A 563 -29.77 -13.89 33.67
C GLU A 563 -28.34 -14.34 34.07
N GLY A 564 -27.54 -14.86 33.13
CA GLY A 564 -26.22 -15.45 33.41
C GLY A 564 -25.03 -14.55 33.06
N ILE A 565 -23.92 -14.75 33.78
CA ILE A 565 -22.60 -14.17 33.48
C ILE A 565 -21.69 -15.27 32.93
N PHE A 566 -21.01 -15.01 31.80
CA PHE A 566 -19.98 -15.89 31.27
C PHE A 566 -18.60 -15.37 31.66
N LEU A 567 -17.87 -16.10 32.50
CA LEU A 567 -16.50 -15.79 32.87
C LEU A 567 -15.55 -16.58 31.97
N PHE A 568 -14.93 -15.88 31.02
CA PHE A 568 -13.94 -16.42 30.10
C PHE A 568 -12.52 -16.08 30.57
N VAL A 569 -11.75 -17.11 30.92
CA VAL A 569 -10.34 -17.00 31.34
C VAL A 569 -9.46 -17.49 30.20
N GLN A 570 -8.74 -16.56 29.56
CA GLN A 570 -7.86 -16.86 28.45
C GLN A 570 -6.40 -16.97 28.93
N ASP A 571 -6.01 -18.18 29.33
CA ASP A 571 -4.71 -18.51 29.95
C ASP A 571 -3.77 -19.32 29.04
N ASP A 572 -4.06 -19.37 27.74
CA ASP A 572 -3.30 -20.11 26.73
C ASP A 572 -2.28 -19.26 25.97
N GLY A 573 -2.14 -17.98 26.33
CA GLY A 573 -1.11 -17.07 25.83
C GLY A 573 0.27 -17.23 26.47
N ASP A 574 1.20 -16.36 26.09
CA ASP A 574 2.53 -16.29 26.69
C ASP A 574 2.48 -15.51 28.01
N PRO A 575 2.94 -16.09 29.14
CA PRO A 575 2.90 -15.40 30.43
C PRO A 575 3.95 -14.27 30.48
N LEU A 576 3.51 -13.05 30.80
CA LEU A 576 4.37 -11.88 30.93
C LEU A 576 5.09 -11.84 32.28
N ASN A 577 4.38 -12.14 33.38
CA ASN A 577 4.88 -12.00 34.75
C ASN A 577 4.61 -13.25 35.61
N GLY A 578 4.62 -14.43 34.96
CA GLY A 578 4.54 -15.72 35.62
C GLY A 578 3.22 -16.47 35.46
N GLY A 579 2.23 -15.90 34.75
CA GLY A 579 0.99 -16.61 34.40
C GLY A 579 -0.05 -16.52 35.50
N VAL A 580 -0.55 -15.31 35.74
CA VAL A 580 -1.57 -14.94 36.72
C VAL A 580 -2.89 -14.70 35.97
N SER A 581 -3.95 -15.39 36.38
CA SER A 581 -5.33 -15.10 35.98
C SER A 581 -6.15 -14.58 37.15
N SER A 582 -7.16 -13.78 36.86
CA SER A 582 -8.12 -13.25 37.82
C SER A 582 -9.36 -14.13 37.98
N GLY A 583 -9.50 -15.18 37.17
CA GLY A 583 -10.66 -16.07 37.10
C GLY A 583 -11.17 -16.57 38.46
N ASP A 584 -10.31 -17.15 39.30
CA ASP A 584 -10.74 -17.66 40.62
C ASP A 584 -11.28 -16.55 41.55
N ALA A 585 -10.69 -15.36 41.50
CA ALA A 585 -11.10 -14.21 42.31
C ALA A 585 -12.44 -13.64 41.82
N LEU A 586 -12.57 -13.44 40.50
CA LEU A 586 -13.80 -12.99 39.84
C LEU A 586 -14.95 -13.97 40.10
N LEU A 587 -14.70 -15.28 39.93
CA LEU A 587 -15.68 -16.33 40.15
C LEU A 587 -16.19 -16.32 41.60
N ALA A 588 -15.28 -16.22 42.58
CA ALA A 588 -15.64 -16.19 44.01
C ALA A 588 -16.50 -14.98 44.40
N LEU A 589 -16.32 -13.84 43.73
CA LEU A 589 -17.08 -12.61 43.97
C LEU A 589 -18.42 -12.57 43.24
N LEU A 590 -18.52 -13.17 42.05
CA LEU A 590 -19.73 -13.16 41.21
C LEU A 590 -20.74 -14.27 41.57
N GLN A 591 -20.27 -15.50 41.81
CA GLN A 591 -21.14 -16.66 42.09
C GLN A 591 -22.13 -16.51 43.27
N PRO A 592 -21.86 -15.74 44.34
CA PRO A 592 -22.83 -15.54 45.41
C PRO A 592 -24.10 -14.80 44.97
N GLN A 593 -24.05 -14.06 43.86
CA GLN A 593 -25.11 -13.15 43.40
C GLN A 593 -25.65 -13.52 42.02
N PHE A 594 -24.84 -14.15 41.16
CA PHE A 594 -25.19 -14.44 39.77
C PHE A 594 -24.96 -15.91 39.43
N GLU A 595 -25.69 -16.41 38.43
CA GLU A 595 -25.35 -17.67 37.78
C GLU A 595 -24.14 -17.43 36.86
N VAL A 596 -23.00 -18.04 37.20
CA VAL A 596 -21.74 -17.84 36.48
C VAL A 596 -21.31 -19.14 35.80
N THR A 597 -21.20 -19.10 34.48
CA THR A 597 -20.51 -20.14 33.69
C THR A 597 -19.05 -19.75 33.57
N ALA A 598 -18.14 -20.59 34.05
CA ALA A 598 -16.71 -20.37 33.91
C ALA A 598 -16.16 -21.22 32.76
N TRP A 599 -15.32 -20.61 31.94
CA TRP A 599 -14.63 -21.23 30.81
C TRP A 599 -13.16 -20.84 30.86
N THR A 600 -12.26 -21.80 30.77
CA THR A 600 -10.81 -21.53 30.80
C THR A 600 -10.14 -22.19 29.61
N THR A 601 -9.44 -21.43 28.77
CA THR A 601 -8.95 -21.94 27.48
C THR A 601 -8.02 -23.15 27.63
N SER A 602 -7.15 -23.17 28.64
CA SER A 602 -6.27 -24.33 28.92
C SER A 602 -7.01 -25.62 29.34
N VAL A 603 -8.27 -25.51 29.76
CA VAL A 603 -9.12 -26.61 30.25
C VAL A 603 -10.18 -27.00 29.24
N ASP A 604 -10.91 -26.00 28.73
CA ASP A 604 -12.13 -26.15 27.94
C ASP A 604 -11.89 -25.95 26.43
N GLY A 605 -10.78 -25.29 26.05
CA GLY A 605 -10.41 -25.00 24.67
C GLY A 605 -10.94 -23.66 24.16
N THR A 606 -10.78 -23.41 22.87
CA THR A 606 -11.21 -22.18 22.18
C THR A 606 -12.73 -22.06 22.13
N LEU A 607 -13.26 -20.86 22.33
CA LEU A 607 -14.68 -20.53 22.16
C LEU A 607 -15.15 -20.86 20.74
N GLN A 608 -16.40 -21.28 20.62
CA GLN A 608 -17.09 -21.52 19.37
C GLN A 608 -18.26 -20.53 19.20
N GLU A 609 -18.71 -20.35 17.96
CA GLU A 609 -19.89 -19.54 17.66
C GLU A 609 -21.12 -20.06 18.44
N GLY A 610 -21.83 -19.14 19.09
CA GLY A 610 -23.00 -19.44 19.92
C GLY A 610 -22.71 -19.84 21.37
N ASP A 611 -21.44 -20.01 21.77
CA ASP A 611 -21.09 -20.33 23.17
C ASP A 611 -21.46 -19.21 24.16
N LEU A 612 -21.50 -17.96 23.66
CA LEU A 612 -21.83 -16.75 24.41
C LEU A 612 -23.31 -16.37 24.33
N ASP A 613 -24.13 -17.17 23.64
CA ASP A 613 -25.55 -16.88 23.45
C ASP A 613 -26.32 -16.90 24.79
N GLY A 614 -27.10 -15.84 25.03
CA GLY A 614 -28.00 -15.76 26.18
C GLY A 614 -27.34 -15.41 27.51
N TYR A 615 -26.09 -14.94 27.51
CA TYR A 615 -25.46 -14.29 28.65
C TYR A 615 -25.68 -12.76 28.58
N ALA A 616 -25.88 -12.12 29.73
CA ALA A 616 -26.04 -10.66 29.79
C ALA A 616 -24.71 -9.93 29.98
N LEU A 617 -23.68 -10.63 30.46
CA LEU A 617 -22.35 -10.09 30.62
C LEU A 617 -21.32 -11.19 30.35
N VAL A 618 -20.35 -10.86 29.51
CA VAL A 618 -19.11 -11.63 29.36
C VAL A 618 -18.03 -10.92 30.16
N VAL A 619 -17.35 -11.67 31.03
CA VAL A 619 -16.16 -11.22 31.75
C VAL A 619 -14.97 -11.93 31.12
N TRP A 620 -14.16 -11.18 30.38
CA TRP A 620 -12.97 -11.66 29.70
C TRP A 620 -11.72 -11.33 30.53
N ASP A 621 -11.18 -12.35 31.17
CA ASP A 621 -9.94 -12.29 31.94
C ASP A 621 -8.78 -12.87 31.12
N THR A 622 -7.91 -11.99 30.65
CA THR A 622 -6.66 -12.35 29.96
C THR A 622 -5.48 -12.44 30.93
N GLY A 623 -5.68 -12.05 32.20
CA GLY A 623 -4.63 -12.12 33.21
C GLY A 623 -3.36 -11.36 32.80
N ASP A 624 -2.20 -11.92 33.08
CA ASP A 624 -0.90 -11.42 32.60
C ASP A 624 -0.41 -12.17 31.34
N TYR A 625 -1.31 -12.78 30.58
CA TYR A 625 -0.97 -13.49 29.35
C TYR A 625 -1.02 -12.54 28.15
N GLN A 626 -0.05 -12.66 27.25
CA GLN A 626 -0.04 -12.02 25.94
C GLN A 626 -0.46 -13.05 24.88
N ILE A 627 -1.57 -12.78 24.20
CA ILE A 627 -2.05 -13.64 23.12
C ILE A 627 -1.27 -13.30 21.84
N GLN A 628 -0.57 -14.28 21.26
CA GLN A 628 0.34 -14.03 20.12
C GLN A 628 -0.36 -13.52 18.87
N ASP A 629 -1.55 -14.06 18.57
CA ASP A 629 -2.36 -13.62 17.43
C ASP A 629 -3.07 -12.28 17.71
N GLY A 630 -3.00 -11.79 18.95
CA GLY A 630 -3.56 -10.53 19.39
C GLY A 630 -5.01 -10.40 18.96
N PHE A 631 -5.31 -9.31 18.26
CA PHE A 631 -6.65 -9.00 17.74
C PHE A 631 -7.24 -10.09 16.84
N PHE A 632 -6.39 -10.87 16.15
CA PHE A 632 -6.82 -11.90 15.20
C PHE A 632 -7.06 -13.27 15.86
N ASP A 633 -7.02 -13.35 17.19
CA ASP A 633 -7.33 -14.59 17.93
C ASP A 633 -8.79 -15.03 17.73
N ASP A 634 -9.01 -16.34 17.51
CA ASP A 634 -10.33 -16.92 17.25
C ASP A 634 -11.36 -16.59 18.35
N ASN A 635 -10.93 -16.50 19.63
CA ASN A 635 -11.84 -16.14 20.73
C ASN A 635 -12.25 -14.66 20.67
N THR A 636 -11.36 -13.78 20.17
CA THR A 636 -11.64 -12.36 19.97
C THR A 636 -12.81 -12.19 19.00
N ALA A 637 -12.83 -12.92 17.88
CA ALA A 637 -13.92 -12.86 16.91
C ALA A 637 -15.28 -13.27 17.51
N VAL A 638 -15.31 -14.32 18.34
CA VAL A 638 -16.55 -14.77 19.01
C VAL A 638 -17.07 -13.73 20.01
N ILE A 639 -16.17 -13.10 20.77
CA ILE A 639 -16.54 -12.06 21.75
C ILE A 639 -17.02 -10.78 21.07
N LEU A 640 -16.42 -10.42 19.94
CA LEU A 640 -16.87 -9.28 19.13
C LEU A 640 -18.26 -9.51 18.55
N ASN A 641 -18.54 -10.69 17.98
CA ASN A 641 -19.89 -11.03 17.54
C ASN A 641 -20.92 -10.97 18.70
N TYR A 642 -20.53 -11.41 19.90
CA TYR A 642 -21.39 -11.24 21.08
C TYR A 642 -21.68 -9.76 21.40
N LEU A 643 -20.68 -8.88 21.27
CA LEU A 643 -20.85 -7.44 21.42
C LEU A 643 -21.79 -6.87 20.35
N ASP A 644 -21.60 -7.22 19.07
CA ASP A 644 -22.45 -6.77 17.95
C ASP A 644 -23.93 -7.13 18.14
N ASN A 645 -24.20 -8.22 18.87
CA ASN A 645 -25.55 -8.64 19.25
C ASN A 645 -26.09 -7.93 20.52
N GLY A 646 -25.48 -6.80 20.92
CA GLY A 646 -25.91 -5.99 22.08
C GLY A 646 -25.44 -6.53 23.44
N GLY A 647 -24.43 -7.40 23.46
CA GLY A 647 -23.85 -7.94 24.69
C GLY A 647 -23.06 -6.89 25.49
N SER A 648 -23.02 -7.02 26.83
CA SER A 648 -22.12 -6.22 27.67
C SER A 648 -20.82 -6.97 27.97
N LEU A 649 -19.69 -6.26 28.05
CA LEU A 649 -18.36 -6.85 28.21
C LEU A 649 -17.53 -6.19 29.32
N LEU A 650 -16.93 -7.00 30.19
CA LEU A 650 -15.87 -6.60 31.10
C LEU A 650 -14.56 -7.26 30.67
N VAL A 651 -13.54 -6.48 30.34
CA VAL A 651 -12.20 -6.97 29.98
C VAL A 651 -11.20 -6.63 31.08
N THR A 652 -10.42 -7.61 31.52
CA THR A 652 -9.31 -7.39 32.46
C THR A 652 -8.06 -8.15 32.06
N GLY A 653 -6.90 -7.49 32.17
CA GLY A 653 -5.60 -8.10 32.00
C GLY A 653 -4.53 -7.12 31.52
N SER A 654 -3.29 -7.57 31.51
CA SER A 654 -2.11 -6.78 31.13
C SER A 654 -2.09 -6.42 29.65
N ALA A 655 -2.50 -7.33 28.78
CA ALA A 655 -2.43 -7.18 27.33
C ALA A 655 -3.64 -7.80 26.63
N PRO A 656 -4.86 -7.27 26.82
CA PRO A 656 -6.02 -7.81 26.15
C PRO A 656 -5.86 -7.77 24.62
N PRO A 657 -6.22 -8.84 23.90
CA PRO A 657 -5.95 -8.98 22.47
C PRO A 657 -6.66 -7.92 21.60
N LEU A 658 -7.78 -7.36 22.08
CA LEU A 658 -8.53 -6.28 21.41
C LEU A 658 -7.66 -5.05 21.06
N PHE A 659 -6.56 -4.84 21.77
CA PHE A 659 -5.67 -3.71 21.53
C PHE A 659 -4.51 -4.04 20.58
N GLY A 660 -4.40 -5.28 20.09
CA GLY A 660 -3.32 -5.71 19.21
C GLY A 660 -1.94 -5.66 19.85
N ASP A 661 -0.90 -5.46 19.03
CA ASP A 661 0.50 -5.45 19.48
C ASP A 661 0.93 -4.04 19.91
N LEU A 662 0.44 -3.61 21.09
CA LEU A 662 0.85 -2.36 21.72
C LEU A 662 2.07 -2.54 22.64
N PRO A 663 2.90 -1.49 22.79
CA PRO A 663 4.05 -1.56 23.69
C PRO A 663 3.60 -1.73 25.15
N LEU A 664 4.21 -2.70 25.83
CA LEU A 664 4.00 -2.95 27.25
C LEU A 664 4.90 -2.05 28.09
N THR A 665 4.33 -1.51 29.18
CA THR A 665 5.05 -0.69 30.15
C THR A 665 4.70 -1.08 31.59
N PRO A 666 5.68 -1.05 32.51
CA PRO A 666 5.45 -1.42 33.91
C PRO A 666 4.37 -0.60 34.62
N ILE A 667 3.42 -1.28 35.26
CA ILE A 667 2.43 -0.73 36.19
C ILE A 667 2.61 -1.36 37.56
N THR A 668 2.58 -0.56 38.62
CA THR A 668 2.84 -0.98 40.02
C THR A 668 1.75 -0.49 40.98
N ASP A 669 1.03 0.57 40.61
CA ASP A 669 -0.03 1.18 41.38
C ASP A 669 -1.06 1.86 40.47
N VAL A 670 -2.27 2.04 40.98
CA VAL A 670 -3.35 2.75 40.29
C VAL A 670 -3.94 3.83 41.18
N GLU A 671 -4.28 4.96 40.58
CA GLU A 671 -4.93 6.10 41.22
C GLU A 671 -6.39 6.19 40.78
N VAL A 672 -7.31 6.29 41.74
CA VAL A 672 -8.75 6.49 41.48
C VAL A 672 -8.94 7.84 40.78
N SER A 673 -9.56 7.82 39.62
CA SER A 673 -9.87 9.01 38.81
C SER A 673 -11.33 9.00 38.36
N GLY A 674 -11.78 10.06 37.69
CA GLY A 674 -13.15 10.17 37.17
C GLY A 674 -14.17 10.72 38.17
N ASP A 675 -15.39 10.92 37.67
CA ASP A 675 -16.53 11.48 38.39
C ASP A 675 -17.84 10.68 38.24
N ASP A 676 -17.81 9.50 37.59
CA ASP A 676 -18.98 8.62 37.47
C ASP A 676 -19.45 8.13 38.86
N PRO A 677 -20.65 8.50 39.31
CA PRO A 677 -21.09 8.26 40.68
C PRO A 677 -21.31 6.78 41.03
N ILE A 678 -21.34 5.87 40.05
CA ILE A 678 -21.50 4.43 40.24
C ILE A 678 -20.12 3.76 40.29
N LEU A 679 -19.27 4.00 39.28
CA LEU A 679 -17.97 3.33 39.16
C LEU A 679 -17.03 3.65 40.32
N ILE A 680 -17.05 4.91 40.80
CA ILE A 680 -16.21 5.33 41.94
C ILE A 680 -16.94 5.30 43.30
N ASP A 681 -18.11 4.68 43.41
CA ASP A 681 -18.81 4.57 44.70
C ASP A 681 -17.94 3.83 45.74
N GLY A 682 -17.86 4.36 46.95
CA GLY A 682 -16.98 3.82 47.99
C GLY A 682 -15.48 4.14 47.86
N PHE A 683 -15.04 4.78 46.77
CA PHE A 683 -13.66 5.26 46.59
C PHE A 683 -13.57 6.78 46.76
N THR A 684 -12.37 7.29 47.12
CA THR A 684 -12.08 8.72 47.08
C THR A 684 -11.19 9.02 45.88
N SER A 685 -11.58 9.97 45.03
CA SER A 685 -10.71 10.44 43.93
C SER A 685 -9.33 10.86 44.45
N GLY A 686 -8.27 10.35 43.82
CA GLY A 686 -6.88 10.49 44.24
C GLY A 686 -6.38 9.43 45.24
N ASP A 687 -7.22 8.47 45.65
CA ASP A 687 -6.74 7.30 46.39
C ASP A 687 -5.82 6.46 45.48
N VAL A 688 -4.67 6.04 46.02
CA VAL A 688 -3.69 5.20 45.30
C VAL A 688 -3.66 3.81 45.92
N PHE A 689 -3.82 2.80 45.06
CA PHE A 689 -3.75 1.39 45.45
C PHE A 689 -2.53 0.74 44.80
N SER A 690 -1.65 0.18 45.62
CA SER A 690 -0.53 -0.64 45.13
C SER A 690 -1.04 -1.98 44.61
N LEU A 691 -0.53 -2.40 43.47
CA LEU A 691 -0.71 -3.75 42.96
C LEU A 691 0.17 -4.73 43.76
N ASP A 692 -0.19 -6.01 43.75
CA ASP A 692 0.54 -7.06 44.49
C ASP A 692 1.97 -7.28 43.98
N GLN A 693 2.22 -6.97 42.71
CA GLN A 693 3.52 -6.88 42.06
C GLN A 693 3.49 -5.88 40.90
N SER A 694 4.64 -5.67 40.26
CA SER A 694 4.71 -4.90 39.03
C SER A 694 4.35 -5.80 37.84
N TYR A 695 3.50 -5.30 36.95
CA TYR A 695 3.09 -5.99 35.72
C TYR A 695 3.52 -5.18 34.51
N ASP A 696 3.92 -5.86 33.43
CA ASP A 696 4.03 -5.23 32.13
C ASP A 696 2.63 -5.17 31.51
N ALA A 697 2.13 -3.96 31.24
CA ALA A 697 0.77 -3.76 30.74
C ALA A 697 0.72 -2.71 29.63
N ILE A 698 -0.26 -2.82 28.74
CA ILE A 698 -0.45 -1.90 27.62
C ILE A 698 -0.77 -0.47 28.08
N LEU A 699 -0.52 0.50 27.17
CA LEU A 699 -0.90 1.90 27.32
C LEU A 699 -1.99 2.27 26.31
N PRO A 700 -3.27 2.36 26.73
CA PRO A 700 -4.37 2.72 25.83
C PRO A 700 -4.21 4.11 25.20
N ASP A 701 -3.59 5.05 25.91
CA ASP A 701 -3.38 6.44 25.45
C ASP A 701 -2.51 6.57 24.16
N LEU A 702 -1.88 5.48 23.70
CA LEU A 702 -1.15 5.43 22.42
C LEU A 702 -2.05 5.14 21.22
N VAL A 703 -3.29 4.71 21.45
CA VAL A 703 -4.35 4.60 20.44
C VAL A 703 -4.92 6.01 20.27
N GLY A 704 -4.42 6.73 19.27
CA GLY A 704 -4.55 8.18 19.16
C GLY A 704 -5.99 8.69 19.10
N GLY A 705 -6.53 9.13 20.23
CA GLY A 705 -7.78 9.88 20.31
C GLY A 705 -7.95 10.47 21.69
N THR A 706 -8.37 11.73 21.80
CA THR A 706 -8.97 12.21 23.05
C THR A 706 -10.20 11.36 23.33
N PHE A 707 -10.27 10.72 24.50
CA PHE A 707 -11.49 10.14 25.04
C PHE A 707 -12.67 11.09 24.72
N ASP A 708 -13.64 10.57 23.99
CA ASP A 708 -14.86 11.26 23.59
C ASP A 708 -15.75 11.61 24.81
N GLU A 709 -16.93 12.19 24.59
CA GLU A 709 -17.89 12.44 25.68
C GLU A 709 -18.56 11.15 26.20
N ALA A 710 -18.33 9.98 25.58
CA ALA A 710 -18.99 8.69 25.88
C ALA A 710 -18.15 7.73 26.74
N SER A 711 -16.86 8.00 26.93
CA SER A 711 -15.95 7.21 27.76
C SER A 711 -15.63 7.87 29.10
N THR A 712 -15.57 7.07 30.16
CA THR A 712 -15.28 7.54 31.53
C THR A 712 -14.15 6.72 32.17
N ALA A 713 -12.99 7.35 32.36
CA ALA A 713 -11.88 6.76 33.10
C ALA A 713 -12.15 6.74 34.62
N PHE A 714 -11.92 5.60 35.27
CA PHE A 714 -12.05 5.45 36.73
C PHE A 714 -10.75 5.04 37.43
N PHE A 715 -9.73 4.59 36.68
CA PHE A 715 -8.37 4.43 37.17
C PHE A 715 -7.35 5.03 36.22
N LEU A 716 -6.36 5.71 36.79
CA LEU A 716 -5.13 6.08 36.13
C LEU A 716 -3.97 5.27 36.71
N ARG A 717 -2.86 5.21 35.97
CA ARG A 717 -1.59 4.72 36.48
C ARG A 717 -1.12 5.61 37.63
N GLY A 718 -0.78 5.00 38.76
CA GLY A 718 -0.36 5.70 39.94
C GLY A 718 1.05 6.29 39.84
N PRO A 719 1.49 7.05 40.86
CA PRO A 719 2.75 7.77 40.86
C PRO A 719 4.00 6.87 40.83
N ASP A 720 3.91 5.61 41.25
CA ASP A 720 5.04 4.67 41.26
C ASP A 720 5.11 3.80 39.98
N SER A 721 4.17 3.97 39.05
CA SER A 721 4.11 3.28 37.75
C SER A 721 4.85 4.05 36.64
N ASP A 722 5.21 3.37 35.54
CA ASP A 722 5.66 4.07 34.34
C ASP A 722 4.46 4.79 33.69
N THR A 723 4.72 5.98 33.13
CA THR A 723 3.70 6.92 32.63
C THR A 723 2.56 7.22 33.63
N PRO A 724 2.87 7.82 34.81
CA PRO A 724 1.85 8.22 35.78
C PRO A 724 0.78 9.13 35.17
N GLY A 725 -0.47 8.89 35.53
CA GLY A 725 -1.62 9.65 35.04
C GLY A 725 -2.18 9.17 33.70
N ALA A 726 -1.56 8.18 33.03
CA ALA A 726 -2.16 7.51 31.88
C ALA A 726 -3.33 6.62 32.31
N VAL A 727 -4.28 6.33 31.42
CA VAL A 727 -5.46 5.51 31.76
C VAL A 727 -5.06 4.07 32.07
N ALA A 728 -5.61 3.53 33.17
CA ALA A 728 -5.44 2.14 33.59
C ALA A 728 -6.79 1.39 33.73
N GLY A 729 -7.91 2.11 33.82
CA GLY A 729 -9.24 1.53 33.76
C GLY A 729 -10.29 2.56 33.35
N PHE A 730 -11.17 2.17 32.44
CA PHE A 730 -12.19 3.05 31.87
C PHE A 730 -13.42 2.26 31.43
N ALA A 731 -14.55 2.95 31.32
CA ALA A 731 -15.82 2.41 30.86
C ALA A 731 -16.30 3.18 29.63
N VAL A 732 -17.02 2.50 28.74
CA VAL A 732 -17.58 3.03 27.50
C VAL A 732 -19.05 2.68 27.46
N TYR A 733 -19.90 3.70 27.27
CA TYR A 733 -21.33 3.50 27.08
C TYR A 733 -21.76 4.01 25.72
N ASP A 734 -22.12 3.07 24.86
CA ASP A 734 -22.71 3.35 23.56
C ASP A 734 -24.22 3.55 23.73
N GLN A 735 -24.71 4.75 23.45
CA GLN A 735 -26.12 5.11 23.60
C GLN A 735 -26.97 4.65 22.41
N GLU A 736 -26.36 4.44 21.25
CA GLU A 736 -27.03 4.01 20.03
C GLU A 736 -27.41 2.53 20.11
N PHE A 737 -26.49 1.72 20.65
CA PHE A 737 -26.68 0.27 20.80
C PHE A 737 -27.03 -0.17 22.23
N ASP A 738 -27.20 0.77 23.17
CA ASP A 738 -27.34 0.54 24.62
C ASP A 738 -26.27 -0.43 25.19
N GLN A 739 -25.08 -0.38 24.60
CA GLN A 739 -23.99 -1.32 24.89
C GLN A 739 -23.05 -0.73 25.94
N ARG A 740 -22.66 -1.56 26.90
CA ARG A 740 -21.74 -1.17 27.97
C ARG A 740 -20.50 -2.04 27.93
N THR A 741 -19.33 -1.39 28.04
CA THR A 741 -18.05 -2.07 28.10
C THR A 741 -17.14 -1.47 29.17
N VAL A 742 -16.44 -2.30 29.93
CA VAL A 742 -15.47 -1.88 30.95
C VAL A 742 -14.12 -2.53 30.69
N PHE A 743 -13.06 -1.73 30.79
CA PHE A 743 -11.68 -2.16 30.57
C PHE A 743 -10.84 -1.92 31.82
N ILE A 744 -10.08 -2.93 32.24
CA ILE A 744 -9.07 -2.87 33.32
C ILE A 744 -7.73 -3.37 32.76
N MET A 745 -6.77 -2.47 32.59
CA MET A 745 -5.51 -2.71 31.87
C MET A 745 -4.41 -3.26 32.80
N PHE A 746 -4.80 -4.18 33.68
CA PHE A 746 -3.95 -4.95 34.56
C PHE A 746 -4.79 -6.13 35.10
N PRO A 747 -4.17 -7.22 35.58
CA PRO A 747 -4.92 -8.35 36.14
C PRO A 747 -5.76 -7.91 37.36
N PHE A 748 -7.07 -8.06 37.32
CA PHE A 748 -7.98 -7.64 38.39
C PHE A 748 -7.56 -8.16 39.79
N VAL A 749 -7.04 -9.39 39.86
CA VAL A 749 -6.58 -10.01 41.11
C VAL A 749 -5.39 -9.29 41.76
N SER A 750 -4.68 -8.42 41.04
CA SER A 750 -3.55 -7.67 41.58
C SER A 750 -3.96 -6.57 42.57
N LEU A 751 -5.24 -6.19 42.60
CA LEU A 751 -5.77 -5.19 43.55
C LEU A 751 -5.89 -5.77 44.98
N PRO A 752 -5.89 -4.93 46.03
CA PRO A 752 -6.26 -5.38 47.38
C PRO A 752 -7.67 -6.00 47.42
N GLU A 753 -7.88 -7.07 48.21
CA GLU A 753 -9.16 -7.82 48.25
C GLU A 753 -10.38 -6.93 48.56
N ASP A 754 -10.23 -5.92 49.41
CA ASP A 754 -11.30 -4.96 49.74
C ASP A 754 -11.64 -4.01 48.59
N VAL A 755 -10.63 -3.67 47.78
CA VAL A 755 -10.79 -2.88 46.55
C VAL A 755 -11.45 -3.73 45.47
N GLN A 756 -11.02 -4.97 45.28
CA GLN A 756 -11.63 -5.92 44.33
C GLN A 756 -13.14 -6.05 44.53
N ALA A 757 -13.57 -6.35 45.77
CA ALA A 757 -14.98 -6.55 46.07
C ALA A 757 -15.82 -5.28 45.84
N THR A 758 -15.28 -4.11 46.19
CA THR A 758 -15.96 -2.81 46.00
C THR A 758 -16.07 -2.47 44.51
N LEU A 759 -14.95 -2.57 43.78
CA LEU A 759 -14.88 -2.27 42.35
C LEU A 759 -15.80 -3.16 41.51
N LEU A 760 -15.77 -4.47 41.73
CA LEU A 760 -16.59 -5.39 40.95
C LEU A 760 -18.09 -5.17 41.20
N ASN A 761 -18.48 -4.86 42.43
CA ASN A 761 -19.85 -4.49 42.75
C ASN A 761 -20.30 -3.22 42.00
N ASN A 762 -19.41 -2.22 41.93
CA ASN A 762 -19.68 -0.99 41.18
C ASN A 762 -19.82 -1.25 39.69
N ILE A 763 -18.91 -2.04 39.10
CA ILE A 763 -18.92 -2.41 37.68
C ILE A 763 -20.20 -3.16 37.30
N VAL A 764 -20.58 -4.18 38.08
CA VAL A 764 -21.83 -4.94 37.85
C VAL A 764 -23.07 -4.04 37.96
N THR A 765 -23.08 -3.13 38.94
CA THR A 765 -24.15 -2.13 39.08
C THR A 765 -24.18 -1.17 37.87
N TRP A 766 -23.01 -0.79 37.37
CA TRP A 766 -22.86 0.07 36.21
C TRP A 766 -23.33 -0.61 34.92
N PHE A 767 -23.20 -1.93 34.78
CA PHE A 767 -23.85 -2.71 33.73
C PHE A 767 -25.38 -2.80 33.86
N GLY A 768 -25.96 -2.31 34.97
CA GLY A 768 -27.40 -2.39 35.22
C GLY A 768 -27.86 -3.78 35.68
N LEU A 769 -26.93 -4.68 36.00
CA LEU A 769 -27.24 -5.98 36.58
C LEU A 769 -27.62 -5.82 38.05
N SER A 770 -28.76 -6.38 38.44
CA SER A 770 -29.22 -6.38 39.83
C SER A 770 -29.22 -7.79 40.41
N SER A 771 -28.68 -7.94 41.63
CA SER A 771 -28.68 -9.17 42.42
C SER A 771 -30.08 -9.66 42.84
#